data_AF-Q54TP6-F1
#
_entry.id   AF-Q54TP6-F1
#
_cell.length_a   1.000
_cell.length_b   1.000
_cell.length_c   1.000
_cell.angle_alpha   90.00
_cell.angle_beta   90.00
_cell.angle_gamma   90.00
#
_symmetry.space_group_name_H-M   'P 1'
#
loop_
_entity.id
_entity.type
_entity.pdbx_description
1 polymer ?
#
loop_
_entity_poly.entity_id
_entity_poly.type
_entity_poly.pdbx_seq_one_letter_code
_entity_poly.pdbx_strand_id
1 'polypeptide(L)'
;MGDDESDNNNNNNNNNNNNNNNNIGCKILKTVISGRRSILLESYNNNNKNKNNNNIIIKSYEDEFNLFKLNNKKELSIEKLQTIAKDNGLPFDENENDLYNRIEIYYNIKIKLEKEVKQQHDNNPFNKGHPILLINNDNKNEILFWKVFRNKLIFKNIFSNFKYSNLFNYSRLFSVYNIYNDFNNCIEIIRDKVKSNSYLAFGHCLDNFSGLSTILKNIKKDTQENQLFHNRLLNNYCNKLIHAGNFFKIIIESFNLLALKSFFNNKTLKIKKVKINFEINKISELKFLEYLFNNHKEYIEIQKIIITILKPNIFEKFKLGELIKLVMILYDDEIYTKIEKLDNLKNKLIYNKIKEFQFSDKELNENLLTLLKPVTKSDRFYIKLNDNYNNKLNIIFKYINIFYKLVGGSTIKPFEYYFTHMGEKELIENKPNEINQRQTKMVINSNIKRILLKNNNDTHETINSIKSIDMLDSLFNNYQDQFFKDRNENWKYVNSITILKHYEKLMLSLGRKFSFNNSNVIEIGSKGIQSKLYLIAINNPSLYQVIGEKKKKKDYVLNLNFIAFPGKLTFISLIESNYFKNIKISESLEFTKYITISRWISDNCISIFSDNNKPEIYIQLPNLKKINIVSGISSGSGISSGSGGNDGKIKIILDQLQLVQILYNSNRIDDIFKIKNLDSNIITSFIKNISPHISLDFVNRLIIRGYFNNYQKKNNFLNQIVLNNNLPIIKFLYLNHSSCFFYYNLKDLLLLAISNDNYQIAELFFVFCNFTRKELKSVIKTKFSLIELIHGNKLKLGIEIIKK
;
A
#
# COMPACT_ATOMS: atom_id res chain seq x y z
N MET A 1 46.72 -34.44 -2.73
CA MET A 1 46.94 -33.34 -1.74
C MET A 1 45.60 -32.73 -1.26
N GLY A 2 44.73 -33.45 -0.57
CA GLY A 2 44.72 -34.90 -0.36
C GLY A 2 44.49 -35.35 1.07
N ASP A 3 44.18 -36.63 1.28
CA ASP A 3 43.63 -37.68 0.39
C ASP A 3 43.01 -38.73 1.36
N ASP A 4 42.19 -39.66 0.86
CA ASP A 4 41.86 -40.96 1.52
C ASP A 4 41.08 -40.95 2.88
N GLU A 5 40.42 -42.02 3.36
CA GLU A 5 39.62 -43.06 2.68
C GLU A 5 38.55 -43.68 3.63
N SER A 6 37.78 -44.61 3.04
CA SER A 6 36.89 -45.66 3.56
C SER A 6 37.17 -46.29 4.96
N ASP A 7 36.25 -47.02 5.64
CA ASP A 7 34.88 -47.48 5.28
C ASP A 7 33.96 -47.57 6.55
N ASN A 8 33.08 -48.54 6.91
CA ASN A 8 32.63 -49.85 6.39
C ASN A 8 31.17 -50.21 6.83
N ASN A 9 30.85 -51.50 6.88
CA ASN A 9 29.55 -52.17 7.13
C ASN A 9 29.17 -52.26 8.65
N ASN A 10 28.01 -52.77 9.09
CA ASN A 10 27.05 -53.70 8.44
C ASN A 10 25.61 -53.69 9.06
N ASN A 11 24.74 -54.57 8.51
CA ASN A 11 23.51 -55.17 9.07
C ASN A 11 22.13 -54.49 8.84
N ASN A 12 21.52 -54.84 7.70
CA ASN A 12 20.21 -55.52 7.56
C ASN A 12 19.12 -55.32 8.65
N ASN A 13 17.92 -54.87 8.24
CA ASN A 13 16.83 -55.83 7.97
C ASN A 13 15.57 -55.26 7.28
N ASN A 14 15.03 -56.09 6.37
CA ASN A 14 13.64 -56.26 5.92
C ASN A 14 12.77 -55.07 5.46
N ASN A 15 12.44 -55.15 4.16
CA ASN A 15 11.33 -54.48 3.48
C ASN A 15 9.98 -54.56 4.22
N ASN A 16 9.16 -53.51 4.05
CA ASN A 16 7.78 -53.75 3.63
C ASN A 16 7.22 -52.59 2.80
N ASN A 17 6.73 -52.88 1.60
CA ASN A 17 6.16 -51.87 0.69
C ASN A 17 4.77 -51.44 1.16
N ASN A 18 4.46 -50.14 1.11
CA ASN A 18 3.07 -49.69 1.09
C ASN A 18 2.89 -48.34 0.37
N ASN A 19 2.49 -48.40 -0.90
CA ASN A 19 2.17 -47.23 -1.72
C ASN A 19 0.96 -46.50 -1.14
N ASN A 20 1.15 -45.25 -0.70
CA ASN A 20 0.09 -44.47 -0.06
C ASN A 20 -0.02 -43.06 -0.68
N ASN A 21 -0.55 -43.02 -1.91
CA ASN A 21 -0.90 -41.80 -2.66
C ASN A 21 -2.00 -40.99 -1.93
N ASN A 22 -1.59 -40.27 -0.88
CA ASN A 22 -2.51 -39.61 0.04
C ASN A 22 -3.11 -38.33 -0.57
N ASN A 23 -4.30 -38.48 -1.14
CA ASN A 23 -5.09 -37.43 -1.76
C ASN A 23 -5.45 -36.31 -0.78
N ILE A 24 -4.70 -35.20 -0.86
CA ILE A 24 -4.72 -34.08 0.12
C ILE A 24 -6.12 -33.42 0.21
N GLY A 25 -6.94 -33.47 -0.85
CA GLY A 25 -8.27 -32.85 -0.87
C GLY A 25 -9.20 -33.32 0.25
N CYS A 26 -9.15 -34.60 0.62
CA CYS A 26 -10.08 -35.18 1.60
C CYS A 26 -9.75 -34.87 3.08
N LYS A 27 -8.57 -34.34 3.40
CA LYS A 27 -8.24 -33.95 4.80
C LYS A 27 -8.92 -32.64 5.21
N ILE A 28 -9.09 -31.69 4.28
CA ILE A 28 -9.57 -30.33 4.60
C ILE A 28 -11.03 -30.33 5.06
N LEU A 29 -11.92 -31.13 4.45
CA LEU A 29 -13.29 -31.29 4.97
C LEU A 29 -13.31 -31.93 6.37
N LYS A 30 -12.48 -32.97 6.60
CA LYS A 30 -12.44 -33.64 7.91
C LYS A 30 -12.06 -32.68 9.04
N THR A 31 -11.03 -31.85 8.86
CA THR A 31 -10.57 -30.91 9.90
C THR A 31 -11.56 -29.79 10.22
N VAL A 32 -12.42 -29.39 9.25
CA VAL A 32 -13.49 -28.40 9.50
C VAL A 32 -14.67 -29.04 10.26
N ILE A 33 -14.94 -30.33 10.06
CA ILE A 33 -16.05 -31.06 10.69
C ILE A 33 -15.66 -31.66 12.06
N SER A 34 -14.38 -31.98 12.29
CA SER A 34 -13.92 -32.66 13.53
C SER A 34 -13.68 -31.72 14.73
N GLY A 35 -14.03 -30.44 14.65
CA GLY A 35 -13.61 -29.42 15.63
C GLY A 35 -14.47 -29.26 16.89
N ARG A 36 -15.61 -29.96 17.02
CA ARG A 36 -16.60 -29.75 18.11
C ARG A 36 -17.37 -30.99 18.61
N ARG A 37 -17.00 -32.21 18.20
CA ARG A 37 -17.80 -33.42 18.48
C ARG A 37 -17.24 -34.27 19.64
N SER A 38 -17.94 -34.28 20.78
CA SER A 38 -17.79 -35.30 21.84
C SER A 38 -19.00 -35.43 22.78
N ILE A 39 -19.61 -34.32 23.20
CA ILE A 39 -20.50 -34.27 24.39
C ILE A 39 -21.79 -35.10 24.27
N LEU A 40 -22.36 -35.25 23.07
CA LEU A 40 -23.71 -35.82 22.85
C LEU A 40 -23.87 -37.33 23.09
N LEU A 41 -22.80 -38.06 23.47
CA LEU A 41 -22.82 -39.53 23.62
C LEU A 41 -22.36 -40.06 24.99
N GLU A 42 -21.83 -39.22 25.87
CA GLU A 42 -21.20 -39.68 27.13
C GLU A 42 -22.20 -39.88 28.29
N SER A 43 -23.45 -39.43 28.16
CA SER A 43 -24.43 -39.38 29.26
C SER A 43 -25.43 -40.55 29.34
N TYR A 44 -25.34 -41.56 28.46
CA TYR A 44 -26.38 -42.62 28.35
C TYR A 44 -25.90 -44.08 28.52
N ASN A 45 -24.61 -44.34 28.73
CA ASN A 45 -24.05 -45.70 28.83
C ASN A 45 -23.54 -46.07 30.24
N ASN A 46 -24.33 -45.75 31.27
CA ASN A 46 -24.25 -46.49 32.53
C ASN A 46 -25.11 -47.76 32.42
N ASN A 47 -24.62 -48.89 32.95
CA ASN A 47 -25.27 -50.20 32.97
C ASN A 47 -25.33 -50.98 31.63
N ASN A 48 -24.19 -51.21 30.98
CA ASN A 48 -23.81 -52.61 30.68
C ASN A 48 -22.32 -52.80 30.34
N LYS A 49 -21.66 -53.75 31.00
CA LYS A 49 -20.28 -54.14 30.70
C LYS A 49 -20.25 -55.26 29.65
N ASN A 50 -20.16 -54.93 28.36
CA ASN A 50 -19.52 -55.85 27.43
C ASN A 50 -18.91 -55.21 26.17
N LYS A 51 -17.85 -55.85 25.69
CA LYS A 51 -16.91 -55.38 24.68
C LYS A 51 -17.57 -55.20 23.29
N ASN A 52 -17.55 -53.97 22.75
CA ASN A 52 -17.08 -53.64 21.38
C ASN A 52 -17.40 -52.18 21.00
N ASN A 53 -16.63 -51.22 21.53
CA ASN A 53 -16.77 -49.79 21.19
C ASN A 53 -16.19 -49.47 19.80
N ASN A 54 -16.91 -49.85 18.74
CA ASN A 54 -16.75 -49.22 17.44
C ASN A 54 -17.23 -47.77 17.54
N ASN A 55 -16.29 -46.83 17.69
CA ASN A 55 -16.59 -45.39 17.71
C ASN A 55 -17.40 -45.01 16.46
N ILE A 56 -18.69 -44.70 16.65
CA ILE A 56 -19.59 -44.29 15.58
C ILE A 56 -19.16 -42.89 15.13
N ILE A 57 -18.31 -42.85 14.11
CA ILE A 57 -17.98 -41.62 13.40
C ILE A 57 -19.22 -41.23 12.59
N ILE A 58 -20.12 -40.48 13.25
CA ILE A 58 -21.18 -39.66 12.66
C ILE A 58 -20.54 -38.87 11.50
N LYS A 59 -21.03 -39.02 10.27
CA LYS A 59 -20.36 -38.52 9.05
C LYS A 59 -21.04 -37.29 8.44
N SER A 60 -22.32 -37.11 8.69
CA SER A 60 -23.17 -36.04 8.15
C SER A 60 -23.92 -35.30 9.27
N TYR A 61 -24.60 -34.21 8.91
CA TYR A 61 -25.63 -33.60 9.76
C TYR A 61 -26.94 -34.39 9.78
N GLU A 62 -27.14 -35.27 8.79
CA GLU A 62 -28.31 -36.15 8.69
C GLU A 62 -28.26 -37.26 9.76
N ASP A 63 -27.06 -37.78 10.05
CA ASP A 63 -26.80 -38.69 11.18
C ASP A 63 -27.11 -38.03 12.54
N GLU A 64 -26.66 -36.78 12.76
CA GLU A 64 -26.91 -36.03 14.00
C GLU A 64 -28.40 -35.72 14.20
N PHE A 65 -29.09 -35.35 13.12
CA PHE A 65 -30.52 -35.07 13.16
C PHE A 65 -31.36 -36.33 13.41
N ASN A 66 -30.96 -37.47 12.83
CA ASN A 66 -31.61 -38.75 13.12
C ASN A 66 -31.41 -39.15 14.59
N LEU A 67 -30.23 -38.93 15.18
CA LEU A 67 -30.00 -39.12 16.62
C LEU A 67 -30.86 -38.17 17.48
N PHE A 68 -30.98 -36.90 17.09
CA PHE A 68 -31.87 -35.94 17.76
C PHE A 68 -33.35 -36.38 17.69
N LYS A 69 -33.79 -36.91 16.54
CA LYS A 69 -35.19 -37.28 16.27
C LYS A 69 -35.58 -38.67 16.78
N LEU A 70 -34.60 -39.56 17.00
CA LEU A 70 -34.78 -40.88 17.64
C LEU A 70 -35.06 -40.77 19.14
N ASN A 71 -34.53 -39.74 19.80
CA ASN A 71 -35.02 -39.35 21.12
C ASN A 71 -36.40 -38.72 20.90
N ASN A 72 -37.48 -39.36 21.36
CA ASN A 72 -38.82 -38.78 21.18
C ASN A 72 -38.87 -37.40 21.84
N LYS A 73 -39.74 -36.50 21.34
CA LYS A 73 -39.93 -35.17 21.94
C LYS A 73 -40.21 -35.23 23.45
N LYS A 74 -40.86 -36.30 23.93
CA LYS A 74 -41.17 -36.57 25.36
C LYS A 74 -39.97 -37.02 26.21
N GLU A 75 -38.81 -37.31 25.62
CA GLU A 75 -37.62 -37.88 26.28
C GLU A 75 -36.45 -36.87 26.38
N LEU A 76 -36.60 -35.71 25.74
CA LEU A 76 -35.64 -34.61 25.75
C LEU A 76 -36.05 -33.58 26.81
N SER A 77 -35.44 -33.61 27.99
CA SER A 77 -35.61 -32.54 28.99
C SER A 77 -35.18 -31.18 28.42
N ILE A 78 -35.78 -30.11 28.92
CA ILE A 78 -35.46 -28.74 28.48
C ILE A 78 -33.96 -28.44 28.60
N GLU A 79 -33.28 -28.99 29.61
CA GLU A 79 -31.81 -28.89 29.79
C GLU A 79 -31.02 -29.53 28.65
N LYS A 80 -31.45 -30.70 28.14
CA LYS A 80 -30.85 -31.33 26.95
C LYS A 80 -31.05 -30.44 25.71
N LEU A 81 -32.26 -29.90 25.52
CA LEU A 81 -32.56 -29.00 24.40
C LEU A 81 -31.73 -27.71 24.47
N GLN A 82 -31.64 -27.09 25.66
CA GLN A 82 -30.81 -25.90 25.89
C GLN A 82 -29.31 -26.19 25.65
N THR A 83 -28.82 -27.36 26.03
CA THR A 83 -27.44 -27.80 25.75
C THR A 83 -27.20 -27.94 24.25
N ILE A 84 -28.08 -28.66 23.54
CA ILE A 84 -28.00 -28.83 22.08
C ILE A 84 -28.09 -27.48 21.34
N ALA A 85 -28.96 -26.58 21.81
CA ALA A 85 -29.07 -25.22 21.27
C ALA A 85 -27.77 -24.43 21.47
N LYS A 86 -27.26 -24.39 22.70
CA LYS A 86 -26.03 -23.68 23.09
C LYS A 86 -24.79 -24.16 22.33
N ASP A 87 -24.60 -25.47 22.19
CA ASP A 87 -23.47 -26.06 21.46
C ASP A 87 -23.48 -25.71 19.96
N ASN A 88 -24.68 -25.58 19.39
CA ASN A 88 -24.90 -25.16 18.01
C ASN A 88 -25.00 -23.63 17.82
N GLY A 89 -24.93 -22.83 18.89
CA GLY A 89 -24.98 -21.37 18.83
C GLY A 89 -26.38 -20.79 18.60
N LEU A 90 -27.42 -21.51 19.01
CA LEU A 90 -28.84 -21.14 18.89
C LEU A 90 -29.32 -20.47 20.20
N PRO A 91 -30.24 -19.48 20.15
CA PRO A 91 -30.93 -18.97 21.34
C PRO A 91 -31.66 -20.07 22.11
N PHE A 92 -31.53 -20.06 23.44
CA PHE A 92 -31.95 -21.15 24.33
C PHE A 92 -32.91 -20.72 25.46
N ASP A 93 -33.31 -19.45 25.49
CA ASP A 93 -34.09 -18.81 26.56
C ASP A 93 -35.62 -18.94 26.37
N GLU A 94 -36.09 -20.06 25.79
CA GLU A 94 -37.47 -20.26 25.36
C GLU A 94 -38.07 -21.57 25.90
N ASN A 95 -39.37 -21.79 25.66
CA ASN A 95 -40.04 -23.04 26.05
C ASN A 95 -39.58 -24.24 25.20
N GLU A 96 -39.87 -25.44 25.71
CA GLU A 96 -39.51 -26.73 25.12
C GLU A 96 -39.92 -26.89 23.64
N ASN A 97 -41.11 -26.40 23.26
CA ASN A 97 -41.60 -26.52 21.88
C ASN A 97 -40.75 -25.69 20.91
N ASP A 98 -40.49 -24.43 21.25
CA ASP A 98 -39.77 -23.50 20.38
C ASP A 98 -38.27 -23.82 20.31
N LEU A 99 -37.70 -24.32 21.42
CA LEU A 99 -36.37 -24.95 21.45
C LEU A 99 -36.28 -26.14 20.49
N TYR A 100 -37.21 -27.09 20.58
CA TYR A 100 -37.24 -28.27 19.70
C TYR A 100 -37.37 -27.86 18.22
N ASN A 101 -38.33 -26.97 17.92
CA ASN A 101 -38.59 -26.46 16.58
C ASN A 101 -37.34 -25.74 16.01
N ARG A 102 -36.65 -24.92 16.81
CA ARG A 102 -35.42 -24.22 16.39
C ARG A 102 -34.29 -25.20 16.07
N ILE A 103 -34.11 -26.26 16.87
CA ILE A 103 -33.09 -27.28 16.64
C ILE A 103 -33.42 -28.09 15.36
N GLU A 104 -34.69 -28.45 15.15
CA GLU A 104 -35.13 -29.11 13.91
C GLU A 104 -34.92 -28.22 12.67
N ILE A 105 -35.26 -26.93 12.74
CA ILE A 105 -35.01 -25.96 11.66
C ILE A 105 -33.51 -25.85 11.35
N TYR A 106 -32.67 -25.75 12.39
CA TYR A 106 -31.21 -25.70 12.24
C TYR A 106 -30.66 -26.93 11.52
N TYR A 107 -31.02 -28.14 11.95
CA TYR A 107 -30.57 -29.37 11.30
C TYR A 107 -31.08 -29.49 9.86
N ASN A 108 -32.34 -29.14 9.59
CA ASN A 108 -32.87 -29.13 8.21
C ASN A 108 -32.09 -28.17 7.30
N ILE A 109 -31.73 -26.98 7.78
CA ILE A 109 -30.87 -26.03 7.04
C ILE A 109 -29.48 -26.62 6.80
N LYS A 110 -28.87 -27.26 7.81
CA LYS A 110 -27.56 -27.91 7.70
C LYS A 110 -27.55 -29.07 6.70
N ILE A 111 -28.56 -29.94 6.74
CA ILE A 111 -28.72 -31.06 5.80
C ILE A 111 -28.93 -30.55 4.38
N LYS A 112 -29.75 -29.49 4.19
CA LYS A 112 -29.92 -28.85 2.89
C LYS A 112 -28.61 -28.30 2.34
N LEU A 113 -27.84 -27.57 3.16
CA LEU A 113 -26.52 -27.05 2.78
C LEU A 113 -25.52 -28.19 2.48
N GLU A 114 -25.53 -29.29 3.23
CA GLU A 114 -24.68 -30.46 2.95
C GLU A 114 -25.03 -31.10 1.59
N LYS A 115 -26.32 -31.20 1.27
CA LYS A 115 -26.82 -31.73 -0.03
C LYS A 115 -26.51 -30.78 -1.19
N GLU A 116 -26.68 -29.46 -1.01
CA GLU A 116 -26.27 -28.44 -1.99
C GLU A 116 -24.75 -28.47 -2.24
N VAL A 117 -23.94 -28.62 -1.19
CA VAL A 117 -22.47 -28.73 -1.32
C VAL A 117 -22.08 -30.00 -2.07
N LYS A 118 -22.67 -31.16 -1.77
CA LYS A 118 -22.45 -32.41 -2.53
C LYS A 118 -22.79 -32.22 -4.01
N GLN A 119 -23.99 -31.75 -4.32
CA GLN A 119 -24.43 -31.46 -5.70
C GLN A 119 -23.49 -30.49 -6.44
N GLN A 120 -23.01 -29.42 -5.79
CA GLN A 120 -22.05 -28.49 -6.39
C GLN A 120 -20.65 -29.09 -6.58
N HIS A 121 -20.26 -30.07 -5.75
CA HIS A 121 -18.97 -30.75 -5.80
C HIS A 121 -18.93 -31.87 -6.86
N ASP A 122 -20.09 -32.45 -7.18
CA ASP A 122 -20.27 -33.45 -8.23
C ASP A 122 -20.50 -32.78 -9.60
N ASN A 123 -21.32 -31.73 -9.68
CA ASN A 123 -21.63 -31.01 -10.93
C ASN A 123 -20.49 -30.11 -11.45
N ASN A 124 -19.37 -29.96 -10.72
CA ASN A 124 -18.23 -29.14 -11.15
C ASN A 124 -16.91 -29.95 -11.17
N PRO A 125 -16.52 -30.53 -12.33
CA PRO A 125 -15.30 -31.35 -12.42
C PRO A 125 -14.00 -30.56 -12.18
N PHE A 126 -14.02 -29.23 -12.20
CA PHE A 126 -12.83 -28.38 -12.05
C PHE A 126 -12.51 -27.98 -10.60
N ASN A 127 -13.32 -28.35 -9.61
CA ASN A 127 -13.20 -27.85 -8.23
C ASN A 127 -12.63 -28.84 -7.20
N LYS A 128 -12.23 -30.06 -7.61
CA LYS A 128 -11.70 -31.11 -6.72
C LYS A 128 -10.31 -30.76 -6.14
N GLY A 129 -10.28 -29.89 -5.13
CA GLY A 129 -9.07 -29.48 -4.40
C GLY A 129 -8.93 -27.99 -4.08
N HIS A 130 -9.99 -27.18 -4.18
CA HIS A 130 -9.93 -25.73 -3.91
C HIS A 130 -10.80 -25.32 -2.71
N PRO A 131 -10.26 -24.52 -1.75
CA PRO A 131 -11.06 -24.00 -0.65
C PRO A 131 -12.10 -23.00 -1.18
N ILE A 132 -13.33 -23.12 -0.67
CA ILE A 132 -14.44 -22.21 -0.96
C ILE A 132 -14.04 -20.79 -0.54
N LEU A 133 -14.23 -19.83 -1.44
CA LEU A 133 -14.00 -18.41 -1.15
C LEU A 133 -15.23 -17.86 -0.43
N LEU A 134 -15.20 -17.88 0.89
CA LEU A 134 -16.21 -17.28 1.76
C LEU A 134 -16.17 -15.76 1.61
N ILE A 135 -17.13 -15.21 0.86
CA ILE A 135 -17.33 -13.75 0.77
C ILE A 135 -18.10 -13.34 2.02
N ASN A 136 -17.39 -13.04 3.12
CA ASN A 136 -17.96 -12.63 4.41
C ASN A 136 -18.53 -11.18 4.39
N ASN A 137 -18.91 -10.68 3.22
CA ASN A 137 -19.51 -9.36 3.01
C ASN A 137 -20.94 -9.58 2.48
N ASP A 138 -21.95 -9.12 3.21
CA ASP A 138 -23.37 -9.11 2.77
C ASP A 138 -23.63 -8.15 1.58
N ASN A 139 -22.58 -7.53 1.06
CA ASN A 139 -22.61 -6.71 -0.14
C ASN A 139 -22.98 -7.55 -1.37
N LYS A 140 -24.28 -7.65 -1.64
CA LYS A 140 -24.86 -8.34 -2.81
C LYS A 140 -24.19 -7.93 -4.13
N ASN A 141 -23.75 -6.68 -4.26
CA ASN A 141 -23.06 -6.19 -5.47
C ASN A 141 -21.65 -6.77 -5.62
N GLU A 142 -20.93 -6.99 -4.52
CA GLU A 142 -19.62 -7.67 -4.53
C GLU A 142 -19.78 -9.17 -4.81
N ILE A 143 -20.78 -9.83 -4.22
CA ILE A 143 -21.11 -11.23 -4.52
C ILE A 143 -21.48 -11.38 -6.01
N LEU A 144 -22.29 -10.46 -6.55
CA LEU A 144 -22.67 -10.43 -7.96
C LEU A 144 -21.44 -10.17 -8.85
N PHE A 145 -20.59 -9.20 -8.51
CA PHE A 145 -19.35 -8.91 -9.22
C PHE A 145 -18.46 -10.16 -9.30
N TRP A 146 -18.20 -10.86 -8.19
CA TRP A 146 -17.37 -12.06 -8.22
C TRP A 146 -18.01 -13.25 -8.94
N LYS A 147 -19.35 -13.39 -8.92
CA LYS A 147 -20.08 -14.38 -9.75
C LYS A 147 -19.92 -14.08 -11.24
N VAL A 148 -20.12 -12.82 -11.65
CA VAL A 148 -19.93 -12.35 -13.02
C VAL A 148 -18.48 -12.52 -13.48
N PHE A 149 -17.51 -12.11 -12.66
CA PHE A 149 -16.09 -12.13 -13.00
C PHE A 149 -15.51 -13.55 -13.15
N ARG A 150 -16.02 -14.52 -12.36
CA ARG A 150 -15.60 -15.93 -12.44
C ARG A 150 -16.31 -16.72 -13.53
N ASN A 151 -17.51 -16.31 -13.96
CA ASN A 151 -18.20 -16.95 -15.07
C ASN A 151 -17.50 -16.57 -16.39
N LYS A 152 -16.68 -17.46 -16.94
CA LYS A 152 -15.91 -17.24 -18.18
C LYS A 152 -16.77 -16.76 -19.36
N LEU A 153 -18.02 -17.22 -19.49
CA LEU A 153 -18.91 -16.82 -20.58
C LEU A 153 -19.38 -15.37 -20.38
N ILE A 154 -19.91 -15.04 -19.20
CA ILE A 154 -20.39 -13.70 -18.89
C ILE A 154 -19.23 -12.70 -18.90
N PHE A 155 -18.09 -13.05 -18.31
CA PHE A 155 -16.86 -12.25 -18.37
C PHE A 155 -16.45 -11.99 -19.82
N LYS A 156 -16.35 -13.04 -20.66
CA LYS A 156 -15.97 -12.87 -22.07
C LYS A 156 -16.96 -11.99 -22.83
N ASN A 157 -18.27 -12.13 -22.59
CA ASN A 157 -19.31 -11.35 -23.29
C ASN A 157 -19.39 -9.89 -22.81
N ILE A 158 -19.21 -9.61 -21.51
CA ILE A 158 -19.14 -8.25 -20.99
C ILE A 158 -17.88 -7.56 -21.53
N PHE A 159 -16.72 -8.22 -21.43
CA PHE A 159 -15.45 -7.62 -21.82
C PHE A 159 -15.18 -7.66 -23.33
N SER A 160 -15.85 -8.49 -24.14
CA SER A 160 -15.71 -8.43 -25.62
C SER A 160 -16.13 -7.09 -26.20
N ASN A 161 -17.12 -6.44 -25.60
CA ASN A 161 -17.65 -5.15 -26.05
C ASN A 161 -16.79 -3.96 -25.62
N PHE A 162 -15.79 -4.17 -24.75
CA PHE A 162 -14.78 -3.14 -24.48
C PHE A 162 -13.84 -3.06 -25.68
N LYS A 163 -13.89 -1.93 -26.40
CA LYS A 163 -13.04 -1.58 -27.57
C LYS A 163 -11.53 -1.78 -27.34
N TYR A 164 -11.12 -1.84 -26.09
CA TYR A 164 -9.74 -1.99 -25.63
C TYR A 164 -9.51 -3.23 -24.76
N SER A 165 -10.36 -4.25 -24.84
CA SER A 165 -10.27 -5.50 -24.05
C SER A 165 -8.92 -6.21 -24.18
N ASN A 166 -8.33 -6.22 -25.37
CA ASN A 166 -6.98 -6.72 -25.62
C ASN A 166 -5.88 -5.87 -24.95
N LEU A 167 -6.12 -4.57 -24.71
CA LEU A 167 -5.17 -3.64 -24.09
C LEU A 167 -5.34 -3.51 -22.57
N PHE A 168 -6.55 -3.68 -22.04
CA PHE A 168 -6.86 -3.60 -20.61
C PHE A 168 -7.35 -4.94 -20.03
N ASN A 169 -6.80 -6.04 -20.52
CA ASN A 169 -7.01 -7.35 -19.91
C ASN A 169 -6.44 -7.40 -18.48
N TYR A 170 -7.03 -8.25 -17.64
CA TYR A 170 -6.61 -8.44 -16.26
C TYR A 170 -5.14 -8.90 -16.15
N SER A 171 -4.60 -9.57 -17.18
CA SER A 171 -3.19 -9.98 -17.27
C SER A 171 -2.23 -8.79 -17.14
N ARG A 172 -2.50 -7.66 -17.83
CA ARG A 172 -1.68 -6.43 -17.79
C ARG A 172 -1.73 -5.67 -16.47
N LEU A 173 -2.60 -6.05 -15.51
CA LEU A 173 -2.48 -5.61 -14.12
C LEU A 173 -1.35 -6.39 -13.41
N PHE A 174 -0.11 -5.96 -13.61
CA PHE A 174 1.08 -6.58 -12.98
C PHE A 174 1.91 -5.64 -12.10
N SER A 175 1.91 -4.32 -12.37
CA SER A 175 2.63 -3.35 -11.51
C SER A 175 1.93 -3.24 -10.16
N VAL A 176 2.61 -3.70 -9.10
CA VAL A 176 2.07 -3.69 -7.74
C VAL A 176 1.78 -2.26 -7.28
N TYR A 177 2.64 -1.30 -7.62
CA TYR A 177 2.44 0.12 -7.33
C TYR A 177 1.20 0.68 -8.03
N ASN A 178 0.98 0.36 -9.30
CA ASN A 178 -0.20 0.81 -10.02
C ASN A 178 -1.47 0.16 -9.45
N ILE A 179 -1.43 -1.12 -9.09
CA ILE A 179 -2.56 -1.84 -8.48
C ILE A 179 -2.98 -1.16 -7.17
N TYR A 180 -2.05 -0.84 -6.27
CA TYR A 180 -2.37 -0.15 -5.01
C TYR A 180 -2.83 1.32 -5.17
N ASN A 181 -2.44 2.01 -6.24
CA ASN A 181 -2.78 3.43 -6.45
C ASN A 181 -4.03 3.68 -7.31
N ASP A 182 -4.38 2.76 -8.21
CA ASP A 182 -5.51 2.92 -9.13
C ASP A 182 -6.76 2.10 -8.72
N PHE A 183 -6.67 1.16 -7.76
CA PHE A 183 -7.77 0.22 -7.44
C PHE A 183 -8.09 0.10 -5.93
N ASN A 184 -9.34 0.37 -5.56
CA ASN A 184 -9.83 0.24 -4.17
C ASN A 184 -9.79 -1.21 -3.64
N ASN A 185 -9.92 -2.21 -4.51
CA ASN A 185 -9.83 -3.64 -4.19
C ASN A 185 -8.43 -4.24 -4.45
N CYS A 186 -7.39 -3.40 -4.45
CA CYS A 186 -5.99 -3.77 -4.73
C CYS A 186 -5.49 -5.01 -3.99
N ILE A 187 -5.84 -5.18 -2.71
CA ILE A 187 -5.43 -6.33 -1.89
C ILE A 187 -5.93 -7.65 -2.50
N GLU A 188 -7.17 -7.70 -2.99
CA GLU A 188 -7.75 -8.91 -3.58
C GLU A 188 -7.18 -9.20 -4.98
N ILE A 189 -6.91 -8.16 -5.78
CA ILE A 189 -6.19 -8.29 -7.05
C ILE A 189 -4.80 -8.91 -6.80
N ILE A 190 -4.05 -8.40 -5.81
CA ILE A 190 -2.73 -8.95 -5.44
C ILE A 190 -2.86 -10.40 -4.92
N ARG A 191 -3.83 -10.70 -4.06
CA ARG A 191 -4.07 -12.06 -3.55
C ARG A 191 -4.36 -13.05 -4.66
N ASP A 192 -5.20 -12.68 -5.62
CA ASP A 192 -5.53 -13.51 -6.78
C ASP A 192 -4.34 -13.69 -7.74
N LYS A 193 -3.56 -12.62 -7.99
CA LYS A 193 -2.31 -12.68 -8.77
C LYS A 193 -1.28 -13.62 -8.13
N VAL A 194 -1.10 -13.54 -6.81
CA VAL A 194 -0.21 -14.44 -6.04
C VAL A 194 -0.75 -15.87 -6.03
N LYS A 195 -2.06 -16.06 -5.85
CA LYS A 195 -2.75 -17.38 -5.88
C LYS A 195 -2.61 -18.08 -7.23
N SER A 196 -2.67 -17.33 -8.33
CA SER A 196 -2.54 -17.83 -9.71
C SER A 196 -1.10 -17.96 -10.21
N ASN A 197 -0.07 -17.57 -9.42
CA ASN A 197 1.32 -17.46 -9.87
C ASN A 197 1.44 -16.57 -11.14
N SER A 198 0.62 -15.51 -11.21
CA SER A 198 0.72 -14.49 -12.27
C SER A 198 1.99 -13.66 -12.13
N TYR A 199 2.47 -13.07 -13.23
CA TYR A 199 3.55 -12.09 -13.16
C TYR A 199 3.13 -10.85 -12.34
N LEU A 200 4.04 -10.38 -11.48
CA LEU A 200 3.93 -9.14 -10.70
C LEU A 200 5.28 -8.40 -10.76
N ALA A 201 5.24 -7.11 -11.06
CA ALA A 201 6.40 -6.22 -10.97
C ALA A 201 6.40 -5.50 -9.62
N PHE A 202 7.42 -5.79 -8.81
CA PHE A 202 7.57 -5.28 -7.45
C PHE A 202 8.30 -3.92 -7.36
N GLY A 203 8.69 -3.31 -8.48
CA GLY A 203 9.42 -2.05 -8.52
C GLY A 203 9.34 -1.34 -9.88
N HIS A 204 9.72 -0.07 -9.91
CA HIS A 204 9.88 0.73 -11.14
C HIS A 204 11.33 0.78 -11.67
N CYS A 205 12.28 0.35 -10.84
CA CYS A 205 13.71 0.20 -11.15
C CYS A 205 14.21 -1.04 -10.38
N LEU A 206 15.29 -1.67 -10.88
CA LEU A 206 15.78 -2.98 -10.42
C LEU A 206 16.01 -3.05 -8.90
N ASP A 207 16.55 -1.99 -8.31
CA ASP A 207 17.00 -2.00 -6.91
C ASP A 207 15.89 -1.77 -5.88
N ASN A 208 14.71 -1.30 -6.31
CA ASN A 208 13.65 -0.81 -5.44
C ASN A 208 12.39 -1.67 -5.50
N PHE A 209 12.39 -2.78 -4.74
CA PHE A 209 11.26 -3.68 -4.45
C PHE A 209 10.13 -3.02 -3.62
N SER A 210 9.88 -1.73 -3.85
CA SER A 210 8.88 -0.90 -3.17
C SER A 210 7.48 -1.52 -3.16
N GLY A 211 7.06 -2.15 -4.25
CA GLY A 211 5.80 -2.89 -4.33
C GLY A 211 5.74 -4.10 -3.40
N LEU A 212 6.84 -4.85 -3.23
CA LEU A 212 6.87 -5.92 -2.23
C LEU A 212 6.75 -5.35 -0.81
N SER A 213 7.44 -4.25 -0.51
CA SER A 213 7.25 -3.56 0.77
C SER A 213 5.81 -3.05 0.95
N THR A 214 5.15 -2.55 -0.10
CA THR A 214 3.74 -2.16 -0.06
C THR A 214 2.83 -3.36 0.25
N ILE A 215 3.05 -4.52 -0.36
CA ILE A 215 2.32 -5.76 -0.06
C ILE A 215 2.50 -6.15 1.42
N LEU A 216 3.76 -6.20 1.88
CA LEU A 216 4.10 -6.61 3.24
C LEU A 216 3.69 -5.58 4.29
N LYS A 217 3.53 -4.30 3.94
CA LYS A 217 3.01 -3.25 4.82
C LYS A 217 1.48 -3.30 4.97
N ASN A 218 0.74 -3.72 3.93
CA ASN A 218 -0.72 -3.81 3.96
C ASN A 218 -1.25 -5.17 4.47
N ILE A 219 -0.65 -6.29 4.06
CA ILE A 219 -1.16 -7.64 4.36
C ILE A 219 -0.49 -8.21 5.63
N LYS A 220 -0.86 -7.66 6.79
CA LYS A 220 -0.23 -7.96 8.10
C LYS A 220 -1.04 -8.80 9.09
N LYS A 221 -2.38 -8.83 9.01
CA LYS A 221 -3.23 -9.46 10.04
C LYS A 221 -3.03 -10.98 10.07
N ASP A 222 -2.64 -11.53 11.23
CA ASP A 222 -2.48 -12.99 11.43
C ASP A 222 -3.84 -13.68 11.30
N THR A 223 -4.06 -14.31 10.15
CA THR A 223 -5.31 -14.94 9.72
C THR A 223 -4.95 -16.07 8.76
N GLN A 224 -5.76 -17.14 8.73
CA GLN A 224 -5.49 -18.31 7.88
C GLN A 224 -5.34 -17.95 6.39
N GLU A 225 -6.14 -16.99 5.90
CA GLU A 225 -6.03 -16.49 4.52
C GLU A 225 -4.68 -15.80 4.26
N ASN A 226 -4.24 -14.91 5.16
CA ASN A 226 -2.96 -14.22 4.99
C ASN A 226 -1.75 -15.16 5.20
N GLN A 227 -1.86 -16.17 6.07
CA GLN A 227 -0.86 -17.24 6.20
C GLN A 227 -0.69 -17.99 4.87
N LEU A 228 -1.80 -18.40 4.24
CA LEU A 228 -1.81 -19.05 2.93
C LEU A 228 -1.32 -18.12 1.80
N PHE A 229 -1.61 -16.82 1.89
CA PHE A 229 -1.10 -15.81 0.96
C PHE A 229 0.43 -15.68 1.05
N HIS A 230 1.00 -15.48 2.24
CA HIS A 230 2.46 -15.32 2.39
C HIS A 230 3.23 -16.59 2.02
N ASN A 231 2.72 -17.77 2.40
CA ASN A 231 3.31 -19.04 1.97
C ASN A 231 3.36 -19.17 0.43
N ARG A 232 2.30 -18.73 -0.28
CA ARG A 232 2.28 -18.69 -1.76
C ARG A 232 3.19 -17.59 -2.33
N LEU A 233 3.20 -16.40 -1.74
CA LEU A 233 4.08 -15.28 -2.16
C LEU A 233 5.56 -15.69 -2.09
N LEU A 234 5.93 -16.44 -1.06
CA LEU A 234 7.29 -16.98 -0.92
C LEU A 234 7.58 -18.03 -2.00
N ASN A 235 6.77 -19.09 -2.08
CA ASN A 235 6.97 -20.18 -3.05
C ASN A 235 6.97 -19.70 -4.52
N ASN A 236 6.17 -18.69 -4.84
CA ASN A 236 6.00 -18.23 -6.23
C ASN A 236 7.07 -17.23 -6.67
N TYR A 237 7.62 -16.40 -5.77
CA TYR A 237 8.48 -15.27 -6.15
C TYR A 237 9.86 -15.21 -5.44
N CYS A 238 9.99 -15.73 -4.21
CA CYS A 238 11.18 -15.57 -3.33
C CYS A 238 12.43 -16.38 -3.75
N ASN A 239 12.30 -17.25 -4.75
CA ASN A 239 13.43 -17.93 -5.40
C ASN A 239 13.47 -17.70 -6.93
N LYS A 240 12.48 -16.98 -7.51
CA LYS A 240 12.36 -16.80 -8.97
C LYS A 240 12.68 -15.39 -9.46
N LEU A 241 12.30 -14.36 -8.70
CA LEU A 241 12.46 -12.94 -9.09
C LEU A 241 13.20 -12.08 -8.06
N ILE A 242 13.39 -12.59 -6.84
CA ILE A 242 13.96 -11.86 -5.70
C ILE A 242 14.84 -12.84 -4.93
N HIS A 243 16.09 -12.49 -4.63
CA HIS A 243 16.92 -13.34 -3.76
C HIS A 243 16.34 -13.38 -2.33
N ALA A 244 16.32 -14.56 -1.69
CA ALA A 244 15.74 -14.75 -0.36
C ALA A 244 16.29 -13.80 0.71
N GLY A 245 17.57 -13.42 0.67
CA GLY A 245 18.16 -12.42 1.58
C GLY A 245 17.60 -11.01 1.40
N ASN A 246 17.30 -10.60 0.16
CA ASN A 246 16.63 -9.32 -0.11
C ASN A 246 15.17 -9.39 0.35
N PHE A 247 14.48 -10.49 0.08
CA PHE A 247 13.10 -10.70 0.55
C PHE A 247 13.01 -10.64 2.08
N PHE A 248 13.95 -11.28 2.79
CA PHE A 248 14.09 -11.24 4.24
C PHE A 248 14.29 -9.81 4.77
N LYS A 249 15.21 -9.06 4.16
CA LYS A 249 15.44 -7.63 4.48
C LYS A 249 14.15 -6.82 4.34
N ILE A 250 13.39 -7.02 3.26
CA ILE A 250 12.13 -6.29 3.01
C ILE A 250 11.00 -6.72 3.96
N ILE A 251 10.95 -7.99 4.43
CA ILE A 251 10.05 -8.42 5.52
C ILE A 251 10.33 -7.61 6.79
N ILE A 252 11.61 -7.42 7.11
CA ILE A 252 12.07 -6.73 8.32
C ILE A 252 11.84 -5.22 8.22
N GLU A 253 12.22 -4.58 7.12
CA GLU A 253 11.89 -3.16 6.79
C GLU A 253 10.37 -2.89 6.70
N SER A 254 9.57 -3.93 6.54
CA SER A 254 8.11 -3.85 6.54
C SER A 254 7.48 -4.22 7.88
N PHE A 255 8.25 -4.67 8.87
CA PHE A 255 7.80 -5.16 10.17
C PHE A 255 6.55 -6.05 10.08
N ASN A 256 6.62 -7.10 9.25
CA ASN A 256 5.52 -8.03 9.04
C ASN A 256 5.80 -9.39 9.73
N LEU A 257 5.37 -9.50 10.99
CA LEU A 257 5.58 -10.68 11.84
C LEU A 257 4.98 -11.95 11.22
N LEU A 258 3.85 -11.84 10.53
CA LEU A 258 3.21 -12.97 9.85
C LEU A 258 4.08 -13.46 8.67
N ALA A 259 4.55 -12.54 7.82
CA ALA A 259 5.44 -12.90 6.72
C ALA A 259 6.76 -13.51 7.22
N LEU A 260 7.28 -13.03 8.36
CA LEU A 260 8.47 -13.58 9.01
C LEU A 260 8.26 -15.03 9.50
N LYS A 261 7.13 -15.34 10.14
CA LYS A 261 6.75 -16.73 10.49
C LYS A 261 6.66 -17.61 9.23
N SER A 262 5.96 -17.13 8.19
CA SER A 262 5.86 -17.84 6.90
C SER A 262 7.22 -18.07 6.22
N PHE A 263 8.17 -17.15 6.40
CA PHE A 263 9.52 -17.23 5.86
C PHE A 263 10.30 -18.40 6.47
N PHE A 264 10.40 -18.46 7.80
CA PHE A 264 11.15 -19.53 8.48
C PHE A 264 10.42 -20.87 8.51
N ASN A 265 9.09 -20.89 8.41
CA ASN A 265 8.35 -22.13 8.17
C ASN A 265 8.67 -22.77 6.79
N ASN A 266 9.24 -22.00 5.85
CA ASN A 266 9.59 -22.50 4.52
C ASN A 266 11.01 -23.09 4.49
N LYS A 267 11.11 -24.38 4.84
CA LYS A 267 12.37 -25.16 4.89
C LYS A 267 13.20 -25.18 3.59
N THR A 268 12.69 -24.66 2.47
CA THR A 268 13.44 -24.56 1.19
C THR A 268 14.37 -23.35 1.14
N LEU A 269 14.17 -22.34 1.99
CA LEU A 269 14.91 -21.09 1.93
C LEU A 269 16.20 -21.18 2.78
N LYS A 270 17.36 -21.07 2.14
CA LYS A 270 18.67 -20.92 2.80
C LYS A 270 19.14 -19.47 2.67
N ILE A 271 19.43 -18.82 3.79
CA ILE A 271 19.78 -17.39 3.87
C ILE A 271 21.11 -17.21 4.60
N LYS A 272 21.97 -16.31 4.11
CA LYS A 272 23.19 -15.87 4.84
C LYS A 272 22.86 -14.69 5.76
N LYS A 273 23.59 -14.54 6.87
CA LYS A 273 23.43 -13.44 7.84
C LYS A 273 23.32 -12.08 7.12
N VAL A 274 22.22 -11.36 7.31
CA VAL A 274 21.91 -10.10 6.62
C VAL A 274 22.19 -8.91 7.53
N LYS A 275 22.89 -7.89 7.01
CA LYS A 275 23.16 -6.63 7.73
C LYS A 275 21.93 -5.72 7.70
N ILE A 276 21.47 -5.26 8.87
CA ILE A 276 20.20 -4.56 9.03
C ILE A 276 20.33 -3.34 9.94
N ASN A 277 19.65 -2.26 9.54
CA ASN A 277 19.33 -1.10 10.38
C ASN A 277 17.84 -1.15 10.72
N PHE A 278 17.50 -0.91 11.99
CA PHE A 278 16.11 -0.82 12.45
C PHE A 278 15.71 0.64 12.68
N GLU A 279 14.54 1.03 12.19
CA GLU A 279 13.88 2.31 12.51
C GLU A 279 12.52 2.00 13.12
N ILE A 280 12.40 2.14 14.44
CA ILE A 280 11.26 1.66 15.23
C ILE A 280 10.41 2.84 15.66
N ASN A 281 9.27 2.99 15.00
CA ASN A 281 8.40 4.15 15.11
C ASN A 281 7.04 3.79 15.73
N LYS A 282 6.76 2.50 15.95
CA LYS A 282 5.57 1.97 16.63
C LYS A 282 5.89 0.82 17.56
N ILE A 283 5.05 0.68 18.59
CA ILE A 283 5.10 -0.40 19.58
C ILE A 283 5.00 -1.81 18.96
N SER A 284 4.23 -1.96 17.88
CA SER A 284 4.13 -3.23 17.13
C SER A 284 5.44 -3.65 16.46
N GLU A 285 6.37 -2.72 16.27
CA GLU A 285 7.65 -2.92 15.58
C GLU A 285 8.72 -3.37 16.60
N LEU A 286 8.59 -2.97 17.88
CA LEU A 286 9.31 -3.59 19.00
C LEU A 286 8.94 -5.08 19.19
N LYS A 287 7.64 -5.42 19.14
CA LYS A 287 7.19 -6.83 19.21
C LYS A 287 7.63 -7.69 18.02
N PHE A 288 7.96 -7.06 16.89
CA PHE A 288 8.60 -7.73 15.76
C PHE A 288 10.09 -8.00 16.04
N LEU A 289 10.81 -7.02 16.61
CA LEU A 289 12.20 -7.19 17.05
C LEU A 289 12.32 -8.28 18.13
N GLU A 290 11.43 -8.28 19.13
CA GLU A 290 11.30 -9.32 20.16
C GLU A 290 11.29 -10.74 19.56
N TYR A 291 10.36 -10.99 18.64
CA TYR A 291 10.22 -12.30 18.02
C TYR A 291 11.45 -12.67 17.18
N LEU A 292 11.95 -11.72 16.38
CA LEU A 292 13.12 -11.93 15.52
C LEU A 292 14.37 -12.27 16.34
N PHE A 293 14.61 -11.59 17.45
CA PHE A 293 15.79 -11.80 18.30
C PHE A 293 15.70 -13.12 19.10
N ASN A 294 14.53 -13.41 19.65
CA ASN A 294 14.31 -14.62 20.47
C ASN A 294 14.31 -15.93 19.66
N ASN A 295 14.08 -15.88 18.34
CA ASN A 295 13.92 -17.09 17.51
C ASN A 295 14.94 -17.22 16.36
N HIS A 296 15.52 -16.12 15.88
CA HIS A 296 16.19 -16.05 14.56
C HIS A 296 17.41 -15.11 14.49
N LYS A 297 18.05 -14.79 15.63
CA LYS A 297 19.16 -13.81 15.69
C LYS A 297 20.39 -14.22 14.86
N GLU A 298 20.61 -15.50 14.62
CA GLU A 298 21.68 -16.04 13.80
C GLU A 298 21.65 -15.55 12.34
N TYR A 299 20.47 -15.17 11.83
CA TYR A 299 20.28 -14.68 10.46
C TYR A 299 20.47 -13.16 10.31
N ILE A 300 20.68 -12.41 11.40
CA ILE A 300 20.76 -10.93 11.36
C ILE A 300 22.04 -10.38 11.99
N GLU A 301 22.67 -9.42 11.33
CA GLU A 301 23.73 -8.60 11.89
C GLU A 301 23.18 -7.19 12.09
N ILE A 302 22.88 -6.82 13.34
CA ILE A 302 22.38 -5.47 13.65
C ILE A 302 23.53 -4.48 13.54
N GLN A 303 23.42 -3.58 12.57
CA GLN A 303 24.34 -2.45 12.40
C GLN A 303 23.92 -1.27 13.29
N LYS A 304 22.62 -0.96 13.33
CA LYS A 304 22.05 0.20 14.02
C LYS A 304 20.59 -0.03 14.42
N ILE A 305 20.18 0.55 15.54
CA ILE A 305 18.78 0.68 15.95
C ILE A 305 18.51 2.16 16.25
N ILE A 306 17.47 2.69 15.61
CA ILE A 306 16.92 4.02 15.83
C ILE A 306 15.49 3.82 16.35
N ILE A 307 15.11 4.50 17.43
CA ILE A 307 13.76 4.42 18.00
C ILE A 307 13.18 5.84 18.05
N THR A 308 12.03 6.07 17.40
CA THR A 308 11.33 7.36 17.38
C THR A 308 9.82 7.23 17.59
N ILE A 309 9.40 6.38 18.54
CA ILE A 309 7.97 6.21 18.84
C ILE A 309 7.42 7.49 19.47
N LEU A 310 6.77 8.33 18.66
CA LEU A 310 6.15 9.58 19.12
C LEU A 310 4.93 9.28 19.99
N LYS A 311 4.94 9.78 21.23
CA LYS A 311 3.86 9.65 22.24
C LYS A 311 3.38 8.20 22.41
N PRO A 312 4.23 7.29 22.94
CA PRO A 312 3.83 5.89 23.16
C PRO A 312 2.81 5.82 24.30
N ASN A 313 1.52 5.78 23.97
CA ASN A 313 0.46 5.52 24.95
C ASN A 313 0.53 4.06 25.41
N ILE A 314 1.38 3.83 26.42
CA ILE A 314 1.53 2.55 27.11
C ILE A 314 0.42 2.33 28.14
N PHE A 315 -0.10 3.41 28.74
CA PHE A 315 -0.99 3.36 29.90
C PHE A 315 -2.29 2.60 29.64
N GLU A 316 -2.99 2.90 28.53
CA GLU A 316 -4.24 2.23 28.18
C GLU A 316 -4.07 0.77 27.74
N LYS A 317 -2.91 0.43 27.13
CA LYS A 317 -2.80 -0.71 26.20
C LYS A 317 -1.74 -1.74 26.54
N PHE A 318 -0.80 -1.44 27.44
CA PHE A 318 0.24 -2.39 27.85
C PHE A 318 -0.17 -3.09 29.13
N LYS A 319 -0.02 -4.41 29.14
CA LYS A 319 0.15 -5.16 30.38
C LYS A 319 1.53 -4.90 30.98
N LEU A 320 1.68 -4.97 32.31
CA LEU A 320 3.00 -4.79 32.95
C LEU A 320 4.04 -5.78 32.41
N GLY A 321 3.67 -7.05 32.21
CA GLY A 321 4.55 -8.06 31.64
C GLY A 321 5.02 -7.76 30.20
N GLU A 322 4.26 -6.96 29.43
CA GLU A 322 4.69 -6.50 28.10
C GLU A 322 5.70 -5.35 28.21
N LEU A 323 5.48 -4.40 29.13
CA LEU A 323 6.44 -3.34 29.41
C LEU A 323 7.78 -3.92 29.88
N ILE A 324 7.75 -4.88 30.81
CA ILE A 324 8.95 -5.53 31.35
C ILE A 324 9.72 -6.23 30.22
N LYS A 325 9.06 -7.10 29.43
CA LYS A 325 9.70 -7.78 28.28
C LYS A 325 10.34 -6.80 27.31
N LEU A 326 9.64 -5.74 26.93
CA LEU A 326 10.15 -4.73 26.01
C LEU A 326 11.34 -3.95 26.57
N VAL A 327 11.36 -3.67 27.88
CA VAL A 327 12.55 -3.12 28.55
C VAL A 327 13.69 -4.15 28.58
N MET A 328 13.43 -5.42 28.91
CA MET A 328 14.47 -6.46 28.94
C MET A 328 15.19 -6.60 27.60
N ILE A 329 14.45 -6.58 26.49
CA ILE A 329 14.99 -6.71 25.12
C ILE A 329 15.83 -5.48 24.74
N LEU A 330 15.38 -4.28 25.12
CA LEU A 330 16.14 -3.04 24.88
C LEU A 330 17.37 -2.89 25.81
N TYR A 331 17.58 -3.84 26.73
CA TYR A 331 18.79 -4.00 27.57
C TYR A 331 19.53 -5.34 27.31
N ASP A 332 19.17 -6.10 26.28
CA ASP A 332 20.05 -7.15 25.77
C ASP A 332 21.34 -6.48 25.25
N ASP A 333 22.52 -7.01 25.57
CA ASP A 333 23.79 -6.33 25.29
C ASP A 333 24.12 -6.25 23.78
N GLU A 334 23.60 -7.16 22.94
CA GLU A 334 23.74 -7.07 21.48
C GLU A 334 22.77 -6.04 20.87
N ILE A 335 21.66 -5.72 21.55
CA ILE A 335 20.70 -4.67 21.16
C ILE A 335 21.12 -3.30 21.70
N TYR A 336 21.40 -3.19 23.00
CA TYR A 336 21.71 -1.94 23.70
C TYR A 336 22.91 -1.21 23.07
N THR A 337 23.96 -1.96 22.72
CA THR A 337 25.17 -1.43 22.05
C THR A 337 24.94 -0.97 20.61
N LYS A 338 23.73 -1.16 20.05
CA LYS A 338 23.33 -0.73 18.70
C LYS A 338 22.28 0.38 18.69
N ILE A 339 21.68 0.72 19.84
CA ILE A 339 20.72 1.83 19.95
C ILE A 339 21.50 3.15 19.96
N GLU A 340 21.25 3.99 18.96
CA GLU A 340 21.86 5.31 18.87
C GLU A 340 21.33 6.23 20.00
N LYS A 341 22.23 6.95 20.69
CA LYS A 341 21.99 7.96 21.77
C LYS A 341 21.88 7.45 23.23
N LEU A 342 22.54 6.35 23.62
CA LEU A 342 22.48 5.78 24.99
C LEU A 342 23.79 5.88 25.82
N ASP A 343 24.34 7.08 25.94
CA ASP A 343 25.60 7.40 26.66
C ASP A 343 25.52 7.30 28.21
N ASN A 344 24.92 6.25 28.78
CA ASN A 344 24.67 6.17 30.22
C ASN A 344 24.75 4.75 30.81
N LEU A 345 25.93 4.33 31.28
CA LEU A 345 26.11 3.09 32.08
C LEU A 345 25.19 3.04 33.33
N LYS A 346 24.87 4.20 33.94
CA LYS A 346 23.93 4.32 35.06
C LYS A 346 22.58 3.65 34.81
N ASN A 347 22.12 3.61 33.55
CA ASN A 347 20.85 3.00 33.18
C ASN A 347 20.85 1.47 33.37
N LYS A 348 21.96 0.77 33.04
CA LYS A 348 22.07 -0.69 33.14
C LYS A 348 22.10 -1.16 34.61
N LEU A 349 22.74 -0.38 35.48
CA LEU A 349 22.73 -0.62 36.93
C LEU A 349 21.33 -0.51 37.55
N ILE A 350 20.49 0.41 37.06
CA ILE A 350 19.10 0.53 37.52
C ILE A 350 18.26 -0.66 37.02
N TYR A 351 18.44 -1.06 35.75
CA TYR A 351 17.76 -2.23 35.17
C TYR A 351 18.07 -3.53 35.94
N ASN A 352 19.34 -3.79 36.24
CA ASN A 352 19.71 -4.99 37.02
C ASN A 352 19.00 -5.02 38.38
N LYS A 353 18.98 -3.89 39.11
CA LYS A 353 18.31 -3.75 40.42
C LYS A 353 16.78 -3.83 40.40
N ILE A 354 16.12 -3.82 39.23
CA ILE A 354 14.67 -4.03 39.12
C ILE A 354 14.30 -5.38 38.49
N LYS A 355 15.24 -6.03 37.79
CA LYS A 355 15.04 -7.36 37.19
C LYS A 355 14.85 -8.46 38.24
N GLU A 356 15.40 -8.28 39.44
CA GLU A 356 15.25 -9.19 40.58
C GLU A 356 13.84 -9.15 41.21
N PHE A 357 13.03 -8.12 40.89
CA PHE A 357 11.72 -7.94 41.51
C PHE A 357 10.64 -8.82 40.88
N GLN A 358 9.98 -9.62 41.71
CA GLN A 358 8.92 -10.54 41.28
C GLN A 358 7.53 -9.88 41.34
N PHE A 359 6.81 -9.93 40.22
CA PHE A 359 5.39 -9.58 40.13
C PHE A 359 4.56 -10.86 39.96
N SER A 360 3.37 -10.90 40.54
CA SER A 360 2.43 -12.02 40.35
C SER A 360 1.89 -12.08 38.92
N ASP A 361 1.42 -13.26 38.48
CA ASP A 361 0.79 -13.41 37.16
C ASP A 361 -0.40 -12.49 36.94
N LYS A 362 -1.12 -12.14 38.02
CA LYS A 362 -2.19 -11.13 37.98
C LYS A 362 -1.63 -9.76 37.64
N GLU A 363 -0.64 -9.27 38.38
CA GLU A 363 0.01 -7.97 38.14
C GLU A 363 0.67 -7.90 36.77
N LEU A 364 1.32 -8.98 36.32
CA LEU A 364 1.91 -9.09 34.98
C LEU A 364 0.86 -9.03 33.85
N ASN A 365 -0.40 -9.37 34.14
CA ASN A 365 -1.52 -9.36 33.19
C ASN A 365 -2.42 -8.12 33.27
N GLU A 366 -2.35 -7.32 34.34
CA GLU A 366 -3.08 -6.06 34.44
C GLU A 366 -2.42 -4.96 33.60
N ASN A 367 -3.24 -4.01 33.13
CA ASN A 367 -2.73 -2.87 32.35
C ASN A 367 -2.14 -1.79 33.25
N LEU A 368 -1.19 -1.02 32.71
CA LEU A 368 -0.46 -0.01 33.47
C LEU A 368 -1.39 1.05 34.08
N LEU A 369 -2.48 1.44 33.40
CA LEU A 369 -3.47 2.38 33.96
C LEU A 369 -4.20 1.81 35.18
N THR A 370 -4.47 0.51 35.23
CA THR A 370 -5.12 -0.16 36.37
C THR A 370 -4.17 -0.30 37.55
N LEU A 371 -2.94 -0.75 37.30
CA LEU A 371 -1.89 -0.90 38.33
C LEU A 371 -1.46 0.44 38.95
N LEU A 372 -1.54 1.51 38.17
CA LEU A 372 -1.21 2.88 38.58
C LEU A 372 -2.46 3.73 38.82
N LYS A 373 -3.64 3.13 39.02
CA LYS A 373 -4.87 3.91 39.26
C LYS A 373 -4.64 4.92 40.40
N PRO A 374 -5.15 6.16 40.27
CA PRO A 374 -4.94 7.20 41.26
C PRO A 374 -5.51 6.74 42.60
N VAL A 375 -4.58 6.46 43.52
CA VAL A 375 -4.82 6.10 44.91
C VAL A 375 -5.80 7.10 45.51
N THR A 376 -7.05 6.66 45.71
CA THR A 376 -8.14 7.51 46.21
C THR A 376 -7.81 7.97 47.63
N LYS A 377 -8.49 9.01 48.14
CA LYS A 377 -8.22 9.50 49.50
C LYS A 377 -8.35 8.40 50.56
N SER A 378 -9.22 7.42 50.33
CA SER A 378 -9.35 6.16 51.07
C SER A 378 -8.10 5.26 50.96
N ASP A 379 -7.64 4.96 49.75
CA ASP A 379 -6.51 4.05 49.51
C ASP A 379 -5.19 4.58 50.11
N ARG A 380 -5.02 5.91 50.22
CA ARG A 380 -3.84 6.54 50.83
C ARG A 380 -3.63 6.14 52.29
N PHE A 381 -4.69 5.75 52.99
CA PHE A 381 -4.61 5.26 54.37
C PHE A 381 -3.97 3.86 54.43
N TYR A 382 -4.35 2.97 53.51
CA TYR A 382 -3.77 1.63 53.38
C TYR A 382 -2.33 1.66 52.86
N ILE A 383 -1.98 2.61 51.97
CA ILE A 383 -0.61 2.73 51.45
C ILE A 383 0.40 3.15 52.52
N LYS A 384 -0.01 3.93 53.53
CA LYS A 384 0.86 4.24 54.68
C LYS A 384 1.18 3.03 55.59
N LEU A 385 0.48 1.92 55.41
CA LEU A 385 0.63 0.69 56.19
C LEU A 385 1.29 -0.46 55.39
N ASN A 386 1.72 -0.22 54.15
CA ASN A 386 2.21 -1.28 53.27
C ASN A 386 3.37 -0.81 52.37
N ASP A 387 4.58 -0.78 52.93
CA ASP A 387 5.82 -0.42 52.21
C ASP A 387 6.08 -1.28 50.96
N ASN A 388 5.60 -2.53 50.96
CA ASN A 388 5.72 -3.44 49.82
C ASN A 388 4.95 -2.88 48.60
N TYR A 389 3.80 -2.23 48.82
CA TYR A 389 3.05 -1.58 47.74
C TYR A 389 3.77 -0.32 47.20
N ASN A 390 4.34 0.50 48.08
CA ASN A 390 5.16 1.66 47.66
C ASN A 390 6.39 1.21 46.85
N ASN A 391 7.05 0.13 47.28
CA ASN A 391 8.16 -0.47 46.54
C ASN A 391 7.74 -1.00 45.17
N LYS A 392 6.59 -1.68 45.07
CA LYS A 392 5.99 -2.12 43.79
C LYS A 392 5.74 -0.96 42.83
N LEU A 393 5.04 0.09 43.26
CA LEU A 393 4.80 1.28 42.44
C LEU A 393 6.12 1.92 41.97
N ASN A 394 7.06 2.13 42.88
CA ASN A 394 8.38 2.69 42.57
C ASN A 394 9.16 1.86 41.54
N ILE A 395 8.97 0.55 41.49
CA ILE A 395 9.60 -0.34 40.51
C ILE A 395 8.87 -0.28 39.16
N ILE A 396 7.54 -0.23 39.13
CA ILE A 396 6.76 0.02 37.90
C ILE A 396 7.15 1.39 37.29
N PHE A 397 7.27 2.44 38.10
CA PHE A 397 7.73 3.74 37.64
C PHE A 397 9.18 3.72 37.15
N LYS A 398 10.08 2.90 37.71
CA LYS A 398 11.44 2.70 37.16
C LYS A 398 11.37 2.06 35.77
N TYR A 399 10.59 1.00 35.56
CA TYR A 399 10.38 0.40 34.23
C TYR A 399 9.81 1.41 33.22
N ILE A 400 8.83 2.23 33.60
CA ILE A 400 8.26 3.28 32.75
C ILE A 400 9.29 4.36 32.42
N ASN A 401 10.02 4.86 33.41
CA ASN A 401 11.08 5.86 33.22
C ASN A 401 12.19 5.36 32.28
N ILE A 402 12.58 4.11 32.44
CA ILE A 402 13.54 3.44 31.57
C ILE A 402 13.00 3.35 30.13
N PHE A 403 11.77 2.88 29.95
CA PHE A 403 11.13 2.80 28.62
C PHE A 403 11.08 4.16 27.92
N TYR A 404 10.61 5.22 28.58
CA TYR A 404 10.60 6.57 27.98
C TYR A 404 12.01 7.10 27.65
N LYS A 405 13.04 6.75 28.45
CA LYS A 405 14.43 7.15 28.17
C LYS A 405 15.04 6.40 26.99
N LEU A 406 14.70 5.11 26.81
CA LEU A 406 15.10 4.31 25.64
C LEU A 406 14.40 4.74 24.34
N VAL A 407 13.10 5.09 24.44
CA VAL A 407 12.19 5.20 23.28
C VAL A 407 11.94 6.64 22.82
N GLY A 408 12.01 7.61 23.74
CA GLY A 408 11.52 8.97 23.52
C GLY A 408 12.58 10.06 23.36
N GLY A 409 13.84 9.82 23.77
CA GLY A 409 15.00 10.72 23.59
C GLY A 409 14.96 12.11 24.28
N SER A 410 13.77 12.60 24.65
CA SER A 410 13.47 13.83 25.39
C SER A 410 11.95 14.06 25.56
N THR A 411 11.09 13.30 24.88
CA THR A 411 9.63 13.53 24.83
C THR A 411 8.99 13.72 26.20
N ILE A 412 8.16 14.76 26.28
CA ILE A 412 7.16 15.00 27.33
C ILE A 412 6.41 13.69 27.62
N LYS A 413 6.48 13.22 28.87
CA LYS A 413 5.72 12.04 29.34
C LYS A 413 4.23 12.39 29.28
N PRO A 414 3.33 11.47 28.92
CA PRO A 414 1.92 11.80 28.76
C PRO A 414 1.29 12.10 30.14
N PHE A 415 0.13 12.75 30.15
CA PHE A 415 -0.48 13.32 31.36
C PHE A 415 -0.67 12.29 32.48
N GLU A 416 -1.02 11.07 32.10
CA GLU A 416 -1.23 9.91 32.98
C GLU A 416 0.03 9.59 33.81
N TYR A 417 1.24 9.80 33.27
CA TYR A 417 2.48 9.64 34.04
C TYR A 417 2.55 10.63 35.20
N TYR A 418 2.30 11.92 34.95
CA TYR A 418 2.37 12.94 36.01
C TYR A 418 1.22 12.78 37.01
N PHE A 419 0.02 12.48 36.51
CA PHE A 419 -1.18 12.28 37.33
C PHE A 419 -1.02 11.11 38.32
N THR A 420 -0.34 10.05 37.92
CA THR A 420 -0.09 8.87 38.77
C THR A 420 1.17 8.98 39.63
N HIS A 421 2.16 9.79 39.24
CA HIS A 421 3.46 9.87 39.95
C HIS A 421 3.58 11.03 40.95
N MET A 422 2.91 12.16 40.69
CA MET A 422 2.94 13.38 41.53
C MET A 422 1.61 13.60 42.29
N GLY A 423 0.52 12.97 41.83
CA GLY A 423 -0.83 13.26 42.29
C GLY A 423 -1.28 14.68 41.94
N GLU A 424 -2.55 14.99 42.20
CA GLU A 424 -3.17 16.26 41.75
C GLU A 424 -2.48 17.52 42.32
N LYS A 425 -1.96 17.47 43.56
CA LYS A 425 -1.52 18.68 44.27
C LYS A 425 -0.20 19.22 43.73
N GLU A 426 0.84 18.38 43.65
CA GLU A 426 2.13 18.76 43.06
C GLU A 426 2.01 19.10 41.57
N LEU A 427 1.06 18.50 40.85
CA LEU A 427 0.80 18.79 39.43
C LEU A 427 0.31 20.23 39.20
N ILE A 428 -0.53 20.74 40.11
CA ILE A 428 -1.03 22.12 40.09
C ILE A 428 0.08 23.10 40.51
N GLU A 429 0.88 22.71 41.50
CA GLU A 429 1.87 23.60 42.14
C GLU A 429 3.20 23.72 41.35
N ASN A 430 3.65 22.68 40.64
CA ASN A 430 5.03 22.62 40.10
C ASN A 430 5.18 22.72 38.56
N LYS A 431 4.10 22.76 37.76
CA LYS A 431 4.20 22.74 36.27
C LYS A 431 3.23 23.69 35.51
N PRO A 432 3.36 25.03 35.64
CA PRO A 432 2.44 25.98 35.01
C PRO A 432 2.51 26.09 33.46
N ASN A 433 3.56 25.55 32.81
CA ASN A 433 3.87 25.82 31.40
C ASN A 433 3.31 24.82 30.37
N GLU A 434 2.65 23.73 30.79
CA GLU A 434 2.23 22.65 29.87
C GLU A 434 0.69 22.45 29.75
N ILE A 435 -0.13 23.17 30.52
CA ILE A 435 -1.58 22.94 30.64
C ILE A 435 -2.38 23.90 29.74
N ASN A 436 -2.66 23.46 28.52
CA ASN A 436 -3.08 24.33 27.42
C ASN A 436 -4.54 24.11 26.96
N GLN A 437 -5.46 24.97 27.43
CA GLN A 437 -6.79 25.22 26.82
C GLN A 437 -7.32 26.62 27.17
N ARG A 438 -7.23 27.05 28.44
CA ARG A 438 -7.55 28.44 28.84
C ARG A 438 -6.47 29.44 28.38
N GLN A 439 -5.18 29.09 28.54
CA GLN A 439 -4.06 29.92 28.07
C GLN A 439 -4.11 30.20 26.57
N THR A 440 -4.66 29.28 25.76
CA THR A 440 -4.76 29.44 24.30
C THR A 440 -5.46 30.76 23.93
N LYS A 441 -6.51 31.15 24.66
CA LYS A 441 -7.26 32.41 24.44
C LYS A 441 -6.41 33.66 24.74
N MET A 442 -5.52 33.61 25.75
CA MET A 442 -4.62 34.73 26.08
C MET A 442 -3.42 34.82 25.13
N VAL A 443 -2.80 33.69 24.77
CA VAL A 443 -1.66 33.63 23.85
C VAL A 443 -2.06 34.06 22.43
N ILE A 444 -3.30 33.74 22.01
CA ILE A 444 -3.87 34.24 20.77
C ILE A 444 -3.99 35.77 20.80
N ASN A 445 -4.55 36.35 21.86
CA ASN A 445 -4.71 37.81 21.96
C ASN A 445 -3.37 38.57 22.04
N SER A 446 -2.38 38.07 22.78
CA SER A 446 -1.06 38.72 22.88
C SER A 446 -0.25 38.63 21.59
N ASN A 447 -0.31 37.51 20.87
CA ASN A 447 0.35 37.36 19.57
C ASN A 447 -0.35 38.15 18.47
N ILE A 448 -1.69 38.12 18.38
CA ILE A 448 -2.44 38.96 17.41
C ILE A 448 -2.12 40.44 17.63
N LYS A 449 -2.13 40.93 18.88
CA LYS A 449 -1.79 42.33 19.15
C LYS A 449 -0.34 42.67 18.78
N ARG A 450 0.62 41.74 18.95
CA ARG A 450 2.02 41.92 18.50
C ARG A 450 2.18 41.91 16.97
N ILE A 451 1.40 41.12 16.25
CA ILE A 451 1.45 41.05 14.78
C ILE A 451 0.81 42.31 14.17
N LEU A 452 -0.40 42.66 14.61
CA LEU A 452 -1.12 43.85 14.15
C LEU A 452 -0.38 45.18 14.43
N LEU A 453 0.44 45.23 15.49
CA LEU A 453 1.27 46.40 15.79
C LEU A 453 2.55 46.49 14.95
N LYS A 454 2.88 45.51 14.10
CA LYS A 454 4.15 45.50 13.34
C LYS A 454 4.03 45.79 11.85
N ASN A 455 3.03 45.25 11.14
CA ASN A 455 2.83 45.55 9.72
C ASN A 455 1.36 45.39 9.28
N ASN A 456 0.87 46.32 8.46
CA ASN A 456 -0.43 46.21 7.78
C ASN A 456 -0.52 45.00 6.82
N ASN A 457 0.61 44.41 6.44
CA ASN A 457 0.68 43.28 5.51
C ASN A 457 0.50 41.90 6.19
N ASP A 458 0.58 41.82 7.53
CA ASP A 458 0.62 40.53 8.27
C ASP A 458 -0.78 39.90 8.48
N THR A 459 -1.80 40.46 7.84
CA THR A 459 -3.16 39.88 7.79
C THR A 459 -3.13 38.45 7.23
N HIS A 460 -2.36 38.23 6.16
CA HIS A 460 -2.19 36.92 5.53
C HIS A 460 -1.63 35.85 6.48
N GLU A 461 -0.59 36.17 7.26
CA GLU A 461 -0.03 35.22 8.23
C GLU A 461 -1.00 34.93 9.38
N THR A 462 -1.69 35.96 9.87
CA THR A 462 -2.68 35.82 10.93
C THR A 462 -3.82 34.91 10.49
N ILE A 463 -4.35 35.07 9.27
CA ILE A 463 -5.40 34.21 8.69
C ILE A 463 -4.90 32.78 8.44
N ASN A 464 -3.65 32.62 7.99
CA ASN A 464 -2.97 31.31 7.87
C ASN A 464 -2.82 30.62 9.24
N SER A 465 -2.77 31.36 10.35
CA SER A 465 -2.64 30.81 11.71
C SER A 465 -3.94 30.27 12.34
N ILE A 466 -5.11 30.59 11.78
CA ILE A 466 -6.43 30.27 12.35
C ILE A 466 -6.68 28.75 12.33
N LYS A 467 -7.08 28.21 13.50
CA LYS A 467 -7.33 26.77 13.70
C LYS A 467 -8.77 26.40 14.08
N SER A 468 -9.59 27.36 14.52
CA SER A 468 -11.01 27.14 14.83
C SER A 468 -11.88 28.29 14.32
N ILE A 469 -13.20 28.12 14.39
CA ILE A 469 -14.17 29.18 14.09
C ILE A 469 -14.09 30.31 15.12
N ASP A 470 -13.95 29.98 16.42
CA ASP A 470 -13.86 30.97 17.51
C ASP A 470 -12.66 31.92 17.36
N MET A 471 -11.56 31.44 16.74
CA MET A 471 -10.42 32.29 16.38
C MET A 471 -10.78 33.32 15.31
N LEU A 472 -11.56 32.93 14.30
CA LEU A 472 -12.03 33.83 13.24
C LEU A 472 -13.10 34.80 13.75
N ASP A 473 -14.02 34.34 14.61
CA ASP A 473 -15.01 35.19 15.27
C ASP A 473 -14.35 36.20 16.22
N SER A 474 -13.24 35.82 16.89
CA SER A 474 -12.43 36.77 17.65
C SER A 474 -11.82 37.86 16.76
N LEU A 475 -11.37 37.52 15.55
CA LEU A 475 -10.89 38.52 14.58
C LEU A 475 -12.04 39.38 14.01
N PHE A 476 -13.22 38.80 13.80
CA PHE A 476 -14.40 39.53 13.35
C PHE A 476 -14.82 40.59 14.38
N ASN A 477 -15.03 40.17 15.63
CA ASN A 477 -15.54 41.04 16.69
C ASN A 477 -14.55 42.13 17.13
N ASN A 478 -13.23 41.93 16.99
CA ASN A 478 -12.22 42.88 17.47
C ASN A 478 -11.50 43.66 16.34
N TYR A 479 -11.47 43.13 15.11
CA TYR A 479 -10.60 43.62 14.03
C TYR A 479 -11.30 43.59 12.65
N GLN A 480 -12.63 43.76 12.63
CA GLN A 480 -13.49 43.62 11.45
C GLN A 480 -12.93 44.30 10.20
N ASP A 481 -12.57 45.58 10.27
CA ASP A 481 -12.21 46.37 9.07
C ASP A 481 -10.75 46.17 8.61
N GLN A 482 -9.96 45.39 9.35
CA GLN A 482 -8.62 44.96 8.96
C GLN A 482 -8.67 43.65 8.18
N PHE A 483 -9.38 42.64 8.71
CA PHE A 483 -9.46 41.31 8.10
C PHE A 483 -10.60 41.18 7.09
N PHE A 484 -11.78 41.70 7.43
CA PHE A 484 -13.02 41.60 6.65
C PHE A 484 -13.26 42.87 5.82
N LYS A 485 -12.19 43.58 5.41
CA LYS A 485 -12.28 44.72 4.49
C LYS A 485 -12.90 44.28 3.16
N ASP A 486 -13.70 45.13 2.52
CA ASP A 486 -14.16 44.83 1.15
C ASP A 486 -12.97 44.68 0.20
N ARG A 487 -13.07 43.71 -0.72
CA ARG A 487 -12.02 43.35 -1.70
C ARG A 487 -10.68 42.96 -1.05
N ASN A 488 -10.73 42.11 -0.03
CA ASN A 488 -9.54 41.46 0.55
C ASN A 488 -9.23 40.10 -0.10
N GLU A 489 -7.96 39.68 -0.11
CA GLU A 489 -7.51 38.36 -0.61
C GLU A 489 -7.33 37.31 0.51
N ASN A 490 -7.74 37.59 1.75
CA ASN A 490 -7.44 36.76 2.93
C ASN A 490 -7.93 35.30 2.79
N TRP A 491 -9.01 35.07 2.05
CA TRP A 491 -9.53 33.74 1.75
C TRP A 491 -8.49 32.75 1.19
N LYS A 492 -7.46 33.22 0.46
CA LYS A 492 -6.40 32.39 -0.15
C LYS A 492 -5.51 31.70 0.91
N TYR A 493 -5.48 32.25 2.11
CA TYR A 493 -4.61 31.83 3.22
C TYR A 493 -5.31 30.91 4.23
N VAL A 494 -6.63 30.68 4.09
CA VAL A 494 -7.44 29.94 5.08
C VAL A 494 -7.15 28.42 5.02
N ASN A 495 -6.51 27.88 6.04
CA ASN A 495 -6.10 26.46 6.11
C ASN A 495 -7.26 25.44 6.30
N SER A 496 -8.53 25.83 6.23
CA SER A 496 -9.67 24.92 6.42
C SER A 496 -10.90 25.37 5.64
N ILE A 497 -11.54 24.45 4.92
CA ILE A 497 -12.79 24.71 4.17
C ILE A 497 -13.93 25.10 5.13
N THR A 498 -13.97 24.54 6.34
CA THR A 498 -14.99 24.89 7.34
C THR A 498 -14.81 26.33 7.84
N ILE A 499 -13.55 26.76 8.03
CA ILE A 499 -13.23 28.14 8.42
C ILE A 499 -13.51 29.09 7.25
N LEU A 500 -13.18 28.72 6.00
CA LEU A 500 -13.52 29.54 4.84
C LEU A 500 -15.03 29.72 4.70
N LYS A 501 -15.83 28.65 4.80
CA LYS A 501 -17.30 28.73 4.73
C LYS A 501 -17.92 29.59 5.83
N HIS A 502 -17.25 29.74 6.97
CA HIS A 502 -17.66 30.67 8.02
C HIS A 502 -17.25 32.10 7.69
N TYR A 503 -16.03 32.30 7.20
CA TYR A 503 -15.54 33.58 6.66
C TYR A 503 -16.44 34.10 5.52
N GLU A 504 -16.89 33.23 4.62
CA GLU A 504 -17.83 33.57 3.55
C GLU A 504 -19.15 34.13 4.11
N LYS A 505 -19.70 33.52 5.18
CA LYS A 505 -20.90 34.05 5.87
C LYS A 505 -20.64 35.42 6.50
N LEU A 506 -19.50 35.59 7.17
CA LEU A 506 -19.12 36.84 7.83
C LEU A 506 -18.84 37.99 6.84
N MET A 507 -18.35 37.68 5.63
CA MET A 507 -18.25 38.67 4.54
C MET A 507 -19.64 39.02 3.98
N LEU A 508 -20.49 38.02 3.76
CA LEU A 508 -21.87 38.20 3.28
C LEU A 508 -22.72 39.04 4.25
N SER A 509 -22.61 38.83 5.58
CA SER A 509 -23.36 39.61 6.58
C SER A 509 -22.92 41.07 6.66
N LEU A 510 -21.73 41.42 6.18
CA LEU A 510 -21.26 42.80 6.02
C LEU A 510 -21.57 43.40 4.64
N GLY A 511 -22.16 42.63 3.71
CA GLY A 511 -22.33 43.02 2.31
C GLY A 511 -21.02 43.14 1.51
N ARG A 512 -19.91 42.61 2.04
CA ARG A 512 -18.55 42.76 1.51
C ARG A 512 -18.15 41.55 0.66
N LYS A 513 -17.21 41.76 -0.27
CA LYS A 513 -16.73 40.73 -1.21
C LYS A 513 -15.25 40.43 -1.03
N PHE A 514 -14.87 39.19 -1.33
CA PHE A 514 -13.47 38.84 -1.50
C PHE A 514 -12.98 39.31 -2.87
N SER A 515 -11.72 39.73 -2.96
CA SER A 515 -11.06 39.97 -4.24
C SER A 515 -10.44 38.70 -4.79
N PHE A 516 -10.62 38.49 -6.08
CA PHE A 516 -10.12 37.35 -6.84
C PHE A 516 -9.21 37.89 -7.95
N ASN A 517 -7.96 38.26 -7.63
CA ASN A 517 -7.02 38.66 -8.67
C ASN A 517 -6.57 37.43 -9.49
N ASN A 518 -6.80 37.48 -10.79
CA ASN A 518 -6.42 36.45 -11.77
C ASN A 518 -5.04 36.68 -12.40
N SER A 519 -4.41 37.85 -12.22
CA SER A 519 -3.03 38.08 -12.72
C SER A 519 -1.99 37.28 -11.93
N ASN A 520 -2.30 37.00 -10.67
CA ASN A 520 -1.40 36.29 -9.78
C ASN A 520 -1.41 34.81 -10.17
N VAL A 521 -0.28 34.37 -10.75
CA VAL A 521 0.13 32.97 -10.83
C VAL A 521 -0.35 32.26 -9.58
N ILE A 522 -1.15 31.20 -9.73
CA ILE A 522 -1.63 30.47 -8.56
C ILE A 522 -0.45 29.63 -8.06
N GLU A 523 0.32 30.22 -7.16
CA GLU A 523 1.16 29.48 -6.23
C GLU A 523 0.26 28.74 -5.26
N ILE A 524 -0.33 27.65 -5.76
CA ILE A 524 -0.89 26.60 -4.94
C ILE A 524 0.29 26.04 -4.17
N GLY A 525 0.48 26.51 -2.94
CA GLY A 525 1.49 26.00 -2.03
C GLY A 525 1.20 24.56 -1.65
N SER A 526 2.21 23.88 -1.09
CA SER A 526 2.25 22.43 -0.77
C SER A 526 1.01 21.84 -0.07
N LYS A 527 0.15 22.66 0.52
CA LYS A 527 -1.16 22.30 1.09
C LYS A 527 -2.25 22.33 0.00
N GLY A 528 -2.56 21.16 -0.57
CA GLY A 528 -3.61 20.99 -1.61
C GLY A 528 -5.04 21.46 -1.26
N ILE A 529 -5.28 21.97 -0.04
CA ILE A 529 -6.49 22.70 0.36
C ILE A 529 -6.73 23.92 -0.53
N GLN A 530 -5.69 24.69 -0.88
CA GLN A 530 -5.84 25.95 -1.65
C GLN A 530 -6.59 25.75 -2.97
N SER A 531 -6.34 24.65 -3.68
CA SER A 531 -7.08 24.28 -4.90
C SER A 531 -8.60 24.15 -4.68
N LYS A 532 -9.02 23.69 -3.50
CA LYS A 532 -10.44 23.57 -3.13
C LYS A 532 -11.03 24.93 -2.74
N LEU A 533 -10.26 25.80 -2.08
CA LEU A 533 -10.67 27.20 -1.83
C LEU A 533 -10.90 27.93 -3.15
N TYR A 534 -10.00 27.74 -4.12
CA TYR A 534 -10.06 28.35 -5.44
C TYR A 534 -11.25 27.85 -6.27
N LEU A 535 -11.59 26.55 -6.17
CA LEU A 535 -12.81 25.98 -6.75
C LEU A 535 -14.08 26.52 -6.09
N ILE A 536 -14.09 26.71 -4.76
CA ILE A 536 -15.20 27.37 -4.04
C ILE A 536 -15.37 28.81 -4.54
N ALA A 537 -14.28 29.56 -4.67
CA ALA A 537 -14.30 30.94 -5.14
C ALA A 537 -14.85 31.09 -6.58
N ILE A 538 -14.43 30.22 -7.50
CA ILE A 538 -14.97 30.17 -8.88
C ILE A 538 -16.47 29.85 -8.88
N ASN A 539 -16.91 28.93 -8.02
CA ASN A 539 -18.30 28.50 -7.94
C ASN A 539 -19.20 29.49 -7.14
N ASN A 540 -18.63 30.52 -6.51
CA ASN A 540 -19.36 31.55 -5.77
C ASN A 540 -19.12 32.98 -6.31
N PRO A 541 -19.41 33.26 -7.60
CA PRO A 541 -19.16 34.58 -8.21
C PRO A 541 -20.03 35.71 -7.63
N SER A 542 -20.96 35.40 -6.71
CA SER A 542 -21.70 36.40 -5.95
C SER A 542 -20.80 37.12 -4.93
N LEU A 543 -19.89 36.37 -4.30
CA LEU A 543 -19.06 36.79 -3.17
C LEU A 543 -17.61 37.12 -3.57
N TYR A 544 -17.15 36.57 -4.70
CA TYR A 544 -15.80 36.77 -5.21
C TYR A 544 -15.80 37.73 -6.40
N GLN A 545 -15.32 38.96 -6.19
CA GLN A 545 -15.16 39.95 -7.23
C GLN A 545 -13.78 39.78 -7.91
N VAL A 546 -13.79 39.49 -9.21
CA VAL A 546 -12.54 39.48 -10.00
C VAL A 546 -11.95 40.88 -10.03
N ILE A 547 -10.67 41.00 -9.68
CA ILE A 547 -9.88 42.23 -9.81
C ILE A 547 -8.86 42.02 -10.92
N GLY A 548 -8.62 43.07 -11.69
CA GLY A 548 -7.74 43.05 -12.85
C GLY A 548 -8.51 42.96 -14.16
N GLU A 549 -8.16 43.89 -15.06
CA GLU A 549 -8.50 43.91 -16.49
C GLU A 549 -9.96 44.14 -16.91
N LYS A 550 -10.14 45.07 -17.85
CA LYS A 550 -11.35 45.20 -18.69
C LYS A 550 -11.44 44.10 -19.78
N LYS A 551 -10.52 43.12 -19.78
CA LYS A 551 -10.56 41.99 -20.74
C LYS A 551 -11.83 41.18 -20.52
N LYS A 552 -12.32 40.57 -21.61
CA LYS A 552 -13.56 39.79 -21.56
C LYS A 552 -13.28 38.52 -20.75
N LYS A 553 -14.26 38.04 -19.97
CA LYS A 553 -14.14 36.80 -19.14
C LYS A 553 -13.68 35.53 -19.89
N LYS A 554 -13.57 35.58 -21.22
CA LYS A 554 -13.12 34.49 -22.10
C LYS A 554 -11.60 34.28 -22.07
N ASP A 555 -10.82 35.26 -21.61
CA ASP A 555 -9.38 35.30 -21.88
C ASP A 555 -8.50 34.83 -20.69
N TYR A 556 -9.10 34.37 -19.59
CA TYR A 556 -8.36 33.92 -18.40
C TYR A 556 -7.46 32.71 -18.68
N VAL A 557 -6.19 32.83 -18.30
CA VAL A 557 -5.16 31.80 -18.41
C VAL A 557 -4.88 31.21 -17.03
N LEU A 558 -5.19 29.92 -16.83
CA LEU A 558 -4.76 29.19 -15.64
C LEU A 558 -3.28 28.82 -15.77
N ASN A 559 -2.40 29.58 -15.11
CA ASN A 559 -0.97 29.24 -14.98
C ASN A 559 -0.78 28.26 -13.81
N LEU A 560 -0.44 27.01 -14.12
CA LEU A 560 -0.18 25.96 -13.11
C LEU A 560 1.30 25.91 -12.74
N ASN A 561 1.68 26.63 -11.69
CA ASN A 561 3.04 26.61 -11.16
C ASN A 561 3.26 25.51 -10.10
N PHE A 562 4.53 25.36 -9.71
CA PHE A 562 5.13 24.08 -9.35
C PHE A 562 4.67 23.40 -8.05
N ILE A 563 4.30 24.19 -7.06
CA ILE A 563 4.60 23.84 -5.66
C ILE A 563 3.55 22.89 -5.04
N ALA A 564 2.33 22.87 -5.59
CA ALA A 564 1.37 21.80 -5.42
C ALA A 564 0.44 21.71 -6.61
N PHE A 565 0.50 20.59 -7.32
CA PHE A 565 -0.63 20.20 -8.14
C PHE A 565 -1.85 19.98 -7.22
N PRO A 566 -3.07 20.42 -7.59
CA PRO A 566 -4.27 20.09 -6.84
C PRO A 566 -4.39 18.59 -6.59
N GLY A 567 -5.02 18.21 -5.47
CA GLY A 567 -5.42 16.80 -5.30
C GLY A 567 -6.22 16.35 -6.51
N LYS A 568 -5.85 15.22 -7.14
CA LYS A 568 -6.20 14.83 -8.53
C LYS A 568 -7.60 15.24 -9.01
N LEU A 569 -8.62 14.97 -8.19
CA LEU A 569 -10.02 15.32 -8.47
C LEU A 569 -10.28 16.83 -8.55
N THR A 570 -9.73 17.64 -7.62
CA THR A 570 -9.90 19.09 -7.62
C THR A 570 -9.34 19.74 -8.88
N PHE A 571 -8.24 19.21 -9.45
CA PHE A 571 -7.72 19.71 -10.72
C PHE A 571 -8.73 19.50 -11.85
N ILE A 572 -9.24 18.28 -11.96
CA ILE A 572 -10.26 17.90 -12.94
C ILE A 572 -11.50 18.78 -12.78
N SER A 573 -12.01 18.97 -11.55
CA SER A 573 -13.14 19.86 -11.27
C SER A 573 -12.86 21.34 -11.60
N LEU A 574 -11.62 21.82 -11.49
CA LEU A 574 -11.24 23.17 -11.90
C LEU A 574 -11.30 23.34 -13.42
N ILE A 575 -10.90 22.34 -14.21
CA ILE A 575 -11.10 22.36 -15.66
C ILE A 575 -12.59 22.22 -16.02
N GLU A 576 -13.29 21.26 -15.40
CA GLU A 576 -14.71 20.97 -15.64
C GLU A 576 -15.65 22.14 -15.25
N SER A 577 -15.18 23.11 -14.45
CA SER A 577 -15.88 24.38 -14.19
C SER A 577 -16.08 25.25 -15.44
N ASN A 578 -15.33 25.00 -16.52
CA ASN A 578 -15.30 25.81 -17.75
C ASN A 578 -14.92 27.30 -17.53
N TYR A 579 -14.32 27.64 -16.38
CA TYR A 579 -13.93 29.01 -16.05
C TYR A 579 -12.69 29.49 -16.82
N PHE A 580 -11.85 28.56 -17.29
CA PHE A 580 -10.62 28.83 -18.04
C PHE A 580 -10.72 28.29 -19.46
N LYS A 581 -10.66 29.17 -20.47
CA LYS A 581 -10.52 28.74 -21.87
C LYS A 581 -9.08 28.37 -22.22
N ASN A 582 -8.11 28.98 -21.55
CA ASN A 582 -6.69 28.72 -21.73
C ASN A 582 -6.10 28.21 -20.42
N ILE A 583 -5.34 27.12 -20.49
CA ILE A 583 -4.59 26.58 -19.35
C ILE A 583 -3.15 26.45 -19.81
N LYS A 584 -2.23 27.15 -19.15
CA LYS A 584 -0.78 27.01 -19.41
C LYS A 584 -0.18 26.23 -18.24
N ILE A 585 0.46 25.12 -18.57
CA ILE A 585 1.12 24.28 -17.57
C ILE A 585 2.59 24.69 -17.49
N SER A 586 3.13 24.86 -16.28
CA SER A 586 4.55 25.20 -16.09
C SER A 586 5.41 24.08 -16.65
N GLU A 587 6.32 24.40 -17.58
CA GLU A 587 7.07 23.46 -18.45
C GLU A 587 7.73 22.30 -17.68
N SER A 588 8.30 22.59 -16.52
CA SER A 588 8.95 21.57 -15.68
C SER A 588 7.99 20.53 -15.06
N LEU A 589 6.65 20.64 -15.17
CA LEU A 589 5.69 19.77 -14.48
C LEU A 589 5.70 18.34 -15.04
N GLU A 590 6.32 17.42 -14.30
CA GLU A 590 6.35 16.01 -14.65
C GLU A 590 4.99 15.32 -14.46
N PHE A 591 4.27 15.12 -15.56
CA PHE A 591 3.06 14.28 -15.64
C PHE A 591 3.30 12.81 -15.26
N THR A 592 4.53 12.33 -15.18
CA THR A 592 4.89 10.97 -14.71
C THR A 592 4.24 10.61 -13.36
N LYS A 593 4.07 11.59 -12.47
CA LYS A 593 3.43 11.45 -11.14
C LYS A 593 1.90 11.63 -11.18
N TYR A 594 1.36 12.10 -12.30
CA TYR A 594 -0.03 12.55 -12.47
C TYR A 594 -0.81 11.70 -13.49
N ILE A 595 -0.62 10.38 -13.46
CA ILE A 595 -1.25 9.40 -14.37
C ILE A 595 -2.77 9.61 -14.54
N THR A 596 -3.51 9.83 -13.46
CA THR A 596 -4.97 10.02 -13.50
C THR A 596 -5.39 11.28 -14.26
N ILE A 597 -4.62 12.36 -14.14
CA ILE A 597 -4.87 13.62 -14.84
C ILE A 597 -4.45 13.49 -16.31
N SER A 598 -3.32 12.82 -16.57
CA SER A 598 -2.88 12.48 -17.92
C SER A 598 -3.96 11.75 -18.71
N ARG A 599 -4.56 10.70 -18.11
CA ARG A 599 -5.68 9.96 -18.70
C ARG A 599 -6.89 10.87 -18.96
N TRP A 600 -7.34 11.65 -17.97
CA TRP A 600 -8.47 12.56 -18.15
C TRP A 600 -8.25 13.60 -19.27
N ILE A 601 -7.02 14.13 -19.44
CA ILE A 601 -6.67 15.03 -20.55
C ILE A 601 -6.70 14.26 -21.88
N SER A 602 -6.07 13.08 -21.95
CA SER A 602 -6.07 12.20 -23.12
C SER A 602 -7.48 11.83 -23.60
N ASP A 603 -8.36 11.49 -22.67
CA ASP A 603 -9.67 10.90 -22.96
C ASP A 603 -10.70 11.97 -23.34
N ASN A 604 -10.43 13.24 -23.01
CA ASN A 604 -11.22 14.39 -23.46
C ASN A 604 -10.57 15.18 -24.61
N CYS A 605 -9.34 14.82 -25.03
CA CYS A 605 -8.62 15.44 -26.13
C CYS A 605 -9.33 15.21 -27.48
N ILE A 606 -9.74 16.30 -28.12
CA ILE A 606 -10.31 16.31 -29.48
C ILE A 606 -9.18 16.20 -30.51
N SER A 607 -8.13 17.01 -30.31
CA SER A 607 -7.07 17.25 -31.30
C SER A 607 -5.79 17.70 -30.62
N ILE A 608 -4.66 17.18 -31.10
CA ILE A 608 -3.31 17.57 -30.70
C ILE A 608 -2.70 18.32 -31.88
N PHE A 609 -2.52 19.63 -31.74
CA PHE A 609 -1.75 20.43 -32.70
C PHE A 609 -0.31 20.54 -32.18
N SER A 610 0.68 20.31 -33.05
CA SER A 610 2.09 20.15 -32.67
C SER A 610 3.03 20.89 -33.63
N ASP A 611 2.58 22.07 -34.07
CA ASP A 611 3.38 22.99 -34.86
C ASP A 611 4.14 23.94 -33.92
N ASN A 612 5.29 24.44 -34.36
CA ASN A 612 6.07 25.50 -33.68
C ASN A 612 6.48 25.21 -32.22
N ASN A 613 6.97 23.99 -31.95
CA ASN A 613 7.61 23.53 -30.70
C ASN A 613 6.76 23.53 -29.41
N LYS A 614 5.57 24.12 -29.39
CA LYS A 614 4.68 24.21 -28.22
C LYS A 614 3.36 23.50 -28.51
N PRO A 615 3.23 22.19 -28.18
CA PRO A 615 2.02 21.45 -28.48
C PRO A 615 0.80 22.00 -27.74
N GLU A 616 -0.29 22.10 -28.48
CA GLU A 616 -1.58 22.57 -28.02
C GLU A 616 -2.58 21.40 -28.02
N ILE A 617 -3.04 21.00 -26.84
CA ILE A 617 -4.14 20.06 -26.70
C ILE A 617 -5.45 20.84 -26.58
N TYR A 618 -6.41 20.51 -27.44
CA TYR A 618 -7.78 21.00 -27.31
C TYR A 618 -8.65 19.89 -26.72
N ILE A 619 -9.17 20.11 -25.51
CA ILE A 619 -10.08 19.19 -24.81
C ILE A 619 -11.53 19.68 -24.91
N GLN A 620 -12.47 18.75 -25.10
CA GLN A 620 -13.91 19.01 -24.97
C GLN A 620 -14.38 18.57 -23.58
N LEU A 621 -14.96 19.48 -22.80
CA LEU A 621 -15.52 19.11 -21.50
C LEU A 621 -16.63 18.05 -21.64
N PRO A 622 -16.59 16.94 -20.87
CA PRO A 622 -17.53 15.84 -21.03
C PRO A 622 -18.98 16.26 -20.77
N ASN A 623 -19.19 17.13 -19.78
CA ASN A 623 -20.52 17.63 -19.42
C ASN A 623 -21.16 18.52 -20.50
N LEU A 624 -20.36 19.13 -21.39
CA LEU A 624 -20.86 19.97 -22.49
C LEU A 624 -21.15 19.18 -23.77
N LYS A 625 -20.68 17.92 -23.88
CA LYS A 625 -20.97 17.03 -25.04
C LYS A 625 -22.45 16.70 -25.22
N LYS A 626 -23.31 16.99 -24.23
CA LYS A 626 -24.77 16.77 -24.29
C LYS A 626 -25.60 17.95 -24.83
N ILE A 627 -25.00 19.12 -25.09
CA ILE A 627 -25.75 20.28 -25.61
C ILE A 627 -25.86 20.16 -27.14
N ASN A 628 -26.76 19.27 -27.58
CA ASN A 628 -27.39 19.20 -28.91
C ASN A 628 -26.56 19.71 -30.11
N ILE A 629 -25.68 18.85 -30.65
CA ILE A 629 -25.29 18.95 -32.07
C ILE A 629 -26.46 18.41 -32.91
N VAL A 630 -27.47 19.25 -33.11
CA VAL A 630 -28.59 18.98 -34.00
C VAL A 630 -28.21 19.42 -35.41
N SER A 631 -28.17 18.44 -36.33
CA SER A 631 -28.17 18.54 -37.80
C SER A 631 -27.53 19.78 -38.45
N GLY A 632 -26.38 19.59 -39.11
CA GLY A 632 -25.76 20.62 -39.95
C GLY A 632 -24.62 20.07 -40.81
N ILE A 633 -24.94 19.32 -41.87
CA ILE A 633 -23.93 18.93 -42.87
C ILE A 633 -23.71 20.13 -43.80
N SER A 634 -22.65 20.89 -43.56
CA SER A 634 -22.17 21.94 -44.46
C SER A 634 -20.68 21.78 -44.69
N SER A 635 -20.31 21.07 -45.76
CA SER A 635 -18.93 20.95 -46.23
C SER A 635 -18.47 22.27 -46.86
N GLY A 636 -17.94 23.17 -46.02
CA GLY A 636 -17.42 24.48 -46.44
C GLY A 636 -16.04 24.73 -45.84
N SER A 637 -15.00 24.69 -46.67
CA SER A 637 -13.61 24.94 -46.26
C SER A 637 -13.33 26.43 -46.11
N GLY A 638 -13.66 26.99 -44.95
CA GLY A 638 -13.36 28.39 -44.61
C GLY A 638 -12.89 28.53 -43.17
N ILE A 639 -11.59 28.73 -42.96
CA ILE A 639 -11.02 29.06 -41.63
C ILE A 639 -11.21 30.56 -41.37
N SER A 640 -12.46 31.00 -41.24
CA SER A 640 -12.80 32.35 -40.81
C SER A 640 -12.70 32.44 -39.29
N SER A 641 -11.83 33.30 -38.77
CA SER A 641 -11.67 33.61 -37.35
C SER A 641 -12.82 34.47 -36.79
N GLY A 642 -14.06 34.08 -37.06
CA GLY A 642 -15.29 34.83 -36.79
C GLY A 642 -16.09 34.31 -35.59
N SER A 643 -16.45 35.22 -34.67
CA SER A 643 -17.37 35.01 -33.54
C SER A 643 -17.05 33.83 -32.61
N GLY A 644 -16.30 34.09 -31.54
CA GLY A 644 -15.99 33.09 -30.50
C GLY A 644 -17.22 32.69 -29.66
N GLY A 645 -18.04 31.77 -30.19
CA GLY A 645 -19.10 31.06 -29.46
C GLY A 645 -18.55 30.27 -28.27
N ASN A 646 -19.42 29.85 -27.35
CA ASN A 646 -19.00 29.14 -26.14
C ASN A 646 -18.98 27.62 -26.33
N ASP A 647 -18.18 27.17 -27.31
CA ASP A 647 -18.12 25.80 -27.83
C ASP A 647 -17.64 24.71 -26.84
N GLY A 648 -17.31 25.06 -25.60
CA GLY A 648 -16.89 24.13 -24.56
C GLY A 648 -15.49 23.54 -24.76
N LYS A 649 -14.70 24.07 -25.69
CA LYS A 649 -13.29 23.73 -25.86
C LYS A 649 -12.42 24.50 -24.87
N ILE A 650 -11.47 23.79 -24.27
CA ILE A 650 -10.40 24.38 -23.47
C ILE A 650 -9.07 24.03 -24.14
N LYS A 651 -8.23 25.05 -24.30
CA LYS A 651 -6.89 24.97 -24.87
C LYS A 651 -5.88 24.78 -23.74
N ILE A 652 -5.26 23.59 -23.67
CA ILE A 652 -4.13 23.33 -22.78
C ILE A 652 -2.84 23.51 -23.59
N ILE A 653 -2.02 24.46 -23.16
CA ILE A 653 -0.67 24.72 -23.69
C ILE A 653 0.32 23.92 -22.85
N LEU A 654 1.09 23.06 -23.52
CA LEU A 654 2.09 22.17 -22.95
C LEU A 654 3.44 22.40 -23.64
N ASP A 655 4.51 21.84 -23.08
CA ASP A 655 5.70 21.48 -23.85
C ASP A 655 5.61 20.04 -24.41
N GLN A 656 6.59 19.67 -25.23
CA GLN A 656 6.65 18.36 -25.86
C GLN A 656 6.86 17.18 -24.87
N LEU A 657 7.60 17.38 -23.78
CA LEU A 657 7.85 16.34 -22.78
C LEU A 657 6.56 16.05 -22.00
N GLN A 658 5.80 17.09 -21.64
CA GLN A 658 4.48 16.95 -21.02
C GLN A 658 3.49 16.21 -21.91
N LEU A 659 3.38 16.58 -23.20
CA LEU A 659 2.54 15.86 -24.17
C LEU A 659 2.91 14.37 -24.22
N VAL A 660 4.21 14.06 -24.33
CA VAL A 660 4.73 12.69 -24.37
C VAL A 660 4.39 11.92 -23.09
N GLN A 661 4.57 12.52 -21.91
CA GLN A 661 4.22 11.92 -20.63
C GLN A 661 2.70 11.70 -20.48
N ILE A 662 1.87 12.62 -20.96
CA ILE A 662 0.39 12.49 -20.96
C ILE A 662 -0.04 11.30 -21.81
N LEU A 663 0.47 11.19 -23.04
CA LEU A 663 0.17 10.09 -23.95
C LEU A 663 0.68 8.75 -23.39
N TYR A 664 1.86 8.73 -22.78
CA TYR A 664 2.45 7.54 -22.16
C TYR A 664 1.59 6.96 -21.03
N ASN A 665 1.22 7.81 -20.07
CA ASN A 665 0.38 7.44 -18.92
C ASN A 665 -1.03 6.95 -19.34
N SER A 666 -1.43 7.30 -20.55
CA SER A 666 -2.69 6.93 -21.20
C SER A 666 -2.56 5.74 -22.16
N ASN A 667 -1.37 5.10 -22.25
CA ASN A 667 -1.05 4.01 -23.19
C ASN A 667 -1.29 4.38 -24.67
N ARG A 668 -1.24 5.67 -25.03
CA ARG A 668 -1.36 6.18 -26.42
C ARG A 668 0.01 6.30 -27.08
N ILE A 669 0.79 5.23 -27.01
CA ILE A 669 2.22 5.24 -27.40
C ILE A 669 2.37 5.47 -28.91
N ASP A 670 1.47 4.92 -29.74
CA ASP A 670 1.47 5.17 -31.19
C ASP A 670 1.25 6.64 -31.56
N ASP A 671 0.55 7.43 -30.72
CA ASP A 671 0.35 8.86 -30.97
C ASP A 671 1.62 9.67 -30.65
N ILE A 672 2.46 9.21 -29.73
CA ILE A 672 3.80 9.77 -29.51
C ILE A 672 4.65 9.61 -30.77
N PHE A 673 4.57 8.43 -31.40
CA PHE A 673 5.32 8.11 -32.62
C PHE A 673 4.85 8.85 -33.87
N LYS A 674 3.71 9.56 -33.81
CA LYS A 674 3.17 10.44 -34.87
C LYS A 674 3.65 11.90 -34.74
N ILE A 675 4.27 12.29 -33.63
CA ILE A 675 4.75 13.67 -33.43
C ILE A 675 5.86 13.97 -34.45
N LYS A 676 5.61 14.94 -35.35
CA LYS A 676 6.51 15.25 -36.47
C LYS A 676 7.87 15.78 -35.99
N ASN A 677 7.88 16.73 -35.05
CA ASN A 677 9.09 17.46 -34.65
C ASN A 677 9.45 17.24 -33.17
N LEU A 678 9.37 16.00 -32.69
CA LEU A 678 9.70 15.67 -31.29
C LEU A 678 11.22 15.78 -31.04
N ASP A 679 11.64 16.54 -30.03
CA ASP A 679 13.08 16.73 -29.73
C ASP A 679 13.75 15.38 -29.40
N SER A 680 14.85 15.14 -30.10
CA SER A 680 15.86 14.12 -29.81
C SER A 680 16.21 13.95 -28.31
N ASN A 681 16.32 15.03 -27.53
CA ASN A 681 16.63 14.99 -26.10
C ASN A 681 15.45 14.41 -25.30
N ILE A 682 14.22 14.79 -25.65
CA ILE A 682 12.99 14.25 -25.07
C ILE A 682 12.89 12.76 -25.40
N ILE A 683 13.14 12.39 -26.66
CA ILE A 683 13.25 11.00 -27.11
C ILE A 683 14.28 10.23 -26.25
N THR A 684 15.51 10.74 -26.07
CA THR A 684 16.53 10.10 -25.23
C THR A 684 16.07 9.91 -23.78
N SER A 685 15.45 10.93 -23.17
CA SER A 685 14.94 10.86 -21.79
C SER A 685 13.81 9.83 -21.63
N PHE A 686 13.00 9.67 -22.68
CA PHE A 686 11.75 8.93 -22.64
C PHE A 686 11.87 7.47 -23.10
N ILE A 687 12.86 7.14 -23.94
CA ILE A 687 13.15 5.76 -24.37
C ILE A 687 13.28 4.81 -23.18
N LYS A 688 13.85 5.25 -22.04
CA LYS A 688 13.95 4.44 -20.80
C LYS A 688 12.58 3.91 -20.30
N ASN A 689 11.48 4.59 -20.63
CA ASN A 689 10.13 4.25 -20.20
C ASN A 689 9.34 3.47 -21.27
N ILE A 690 9.53 3.79 -22.56
CA ILE A 690 8.81 3.14 -23.67
C ILE A 690 9.59 2.05 -24.40
N SER A 691 10.84 1.75 -24.05
CA SER A 691 11.66 0.71 -24.70
C SER A 691 10.97 -0.66 -24.84
N PRO A 692 10.10 -1.16 -23.92
CA PRO A 692 9.31 -2.38 -24.15
C PRO A 692 8.19 -2.26 -25.21
N HIS A 693 7.93 -1.05 -25.72
CA HIS A 693 6.76 -0.69 -26.53
C HIS A 693 7.12 0.14 -27.78
N ILE A 694 8.42 0.30 -28.09
CA ILE A 694 8.89 0.95 -29.31
C ILE A 694 8.55 0.09 -30.54
N SER A 695 7.88 0.69 -31.52
CA SER A 695 7.54 0.06 -32.79
C SER A 695 8.68 0.18 -33.82
N LEU A 696 8.76 -0.79 -34.73
CA LEU A 696 9.74 -0.83 -35.83
C LEU A 696 9.68 0.44 -36.69
N ASP A 697 8.46 0.87 -37.00
CA ASP A 697 8.13 2.08 -37.74
C ASP A 697 8.66 3.37 -37.07
N PHE A 698 8.61 3.46 -35.74
CA PHE A 698 9.24 4.56 -35.01
C PHE A 698 10.77 4.52 -35.08
N VAL A 699 11.38 3.34 -34.97
CA VAL A 699 12.85 3.20 -35.08
C VAL A 699 13.34 3.60 -36.48
N ASN A 700 12.62 3.20 -37.54
CA ASN A 700 12.92 3.64 -38.89
C ASN A 700 12.83 5.18 -39.01
N ARG A 701 11.80 5.81 -38.45
CA ARG A 701 11.72 7.29 -38.37
C ARG A 701 12.89 7.94 -37.61
N LEU A 702 13.40 7.32 -36.55
CA LEU A 702 14.57 7.83 -35.83
C LEU A 702 15.85 7.75 -36.70
N ILE A 703 16.02 6.67 -37.45
CA ILE A 703 17.17 6.47 -38.36
C ILE A 703 17.11 7.50 -39.51
N ILE A 704 15.95 7.63 -40.16
CA ILE A 704 15.73 8.61 -41.25
C ILE A 704 15.96 10.05 -40.78
N ARG A 705 15.63 10.37 -39.52
CA ARG A 705 15.89 11.69 -38.91
C ARG A 705 17.32 11.87 -38.39
N GLY A 706 18.23 10.94 -38.65
CA GLY A 706 19.63 11.03 -38.21
C GLY A 706 19.84 10.96 -36.69
N TYR A 707 18.85 10.50 -35.91
CA TYR A 707 18.98 10.38 -34.43
C TYR A 707 20.17 9.52 -34.04
N PHE A 708 20.45 8.48 -34.83
CA PHE A 708 21.56 7.53 -34.64
C PHE A 708 22.94 8.10 -35.04
N ASN A 709 23.00 9.27 -35.68
CA ASN A 709 24.27 9.92 -36.05
C ASN A 709 24.96 10.52 -34.81
N ASN A 710 24.20 10.86 -33.76
CA ASN A 710 24.78 11.26 -32.49
C ASN A 710 25.11 10.01 -31.65
N TYR A 711 26.42 9.77 -31.44
CA TYR A 711 26.93 8.61 -30.72
C TYR A 711 26.30 8.41 -29.33
N GLN A 712 26.17 9.46 -28.52
CA GLN A 712 25.59 9.36 -27.18
C GLN A 712 24.09 8.99 -27.22
N LYS A 713 23.33 9.56 -28.16
CA LYS A 713 21.90 9.28 -28.34
C LYS A 713 21.64 7.88 -28.91
N LYS A 714 22.47 7.43 -29.85
CA LYS A 714 22.55 6.04 -30.32
C LYS A 714 22.83 5.08 -29.16
N ASN A 715 23.84 5.39 -28.35
CA ASN A 715 24.27 4.51 -27.27
C ASN A 715 23.20 4.39 -26.17
N ASN A 716 22.60 5.51 -25.78
CA ASN A 716 21.48 5.51 -24.83
C ASN A 716 20.28 4.73 -25.37
N PHE A 717 19.97 4.82 -26.67
CA PHE A 717 18.92 4.00 -27.29
C PHE A 717 19.23 2.50 -27.18
N LEU A 718 20.41 2.07 -27.64
CA LEU A 718 20.80 0.66 -27.65
C LEU A 718 20.80 0.06 -26.23
N ASN A 719 21.40 0.75 -25.26
CA ASN A 719 21.41 0.30 -23.86
C ASN A 719 19.98 0.10 -23.30
N GLN A 720 19.03 1.00 -23.59
CA GLN A 720 17.67 0.87 -23.09
C GLN A 720 16.87 -0.23 -23.79
N ILE A 721 17.06 -0.46 -25.09
CA ILE A 721 16.45 -1.59 -25.81
C ILE A 721 16.97 -2.94 -25.27
N VAL A 722 18.27 -3.02 -24.99
CA VAL A 722 18.92 -4.22 -24.43
C VAL A 722 18.48 -4.49 -22.99
N LEU A 723 18.42 -3.47 -22.14
CA LEU A 723 17.90 -3.57 -20.76
C LEU A 723 16.46 -4.10 -20.72
N ASN A 724 15.62 -3.64 -21.64
CA ASN A 724 14.19 -3.94 -21.66
C ASN A 724 13.83 -5.16 -22.54
N ASN A 725 14.82 -5.97 -22.92
CA ASN A 725 14.69 -7.19 -23.71
C ASN A 725 13.87 -7.04 -25.02
N ASN A 726 13.93 -5.87 -25.67
CA ASN A 726 13.18 -5.65 -26.92
C ASN A 726 13.93 -6.23 -28.13
N LEU A 727 13.95 -7.57 -28.16
CA LEU A 727 14.54 -8.40 -29.20
C LEU A 727 14.05 -8.07 -30.62
N PRO A 728 12.76 -7.77 -30.89
CA PRO A 728 12.32 -7.32 -32.21
C PRO A 728 13.09 -6.11 -32.75
N ILE A 729 13.35 -5.10 -31.91
CA ILE A 729 14.12 -3.92 -32.32
C ILE A 729 15.61 -4.26 -32.52
N ILE A 730 16.22 -5.09 -31.66
CA ILE A 730 17.61 -5.56 -31.88
C ILE A 730 17.73 -6.33 -33.21
N LYS A 731 16.80 -7.26 -33.50
CA LYS A 731 16.78 -8.01 -34.76
C LYS A 731 16.57 -7.11 -35.97
N PHE A 732 15.69 -6.13 -35.88
CA PHE A 732 15.46 -5.16 -36.97
C PHE A 732 16.70 -4.31 -37.25
N LEU A 733 17.32 -3.74 -36.21
CA LEU A 733 18.56 -2.98 -36.33
C LEU A 733 19.68 -3.86 -36.88
N TYR A 734 19.79 -5.11 -36.43
CA TYR A 734 20.80 -6.06 -36.93
C TYR A 734 20.64 -6.30 -38.44
N LEU A 735 19.45 -6.72 -38.87
CA LEU A 735 19.22 -7.19 -40.24
C LEU A 735 19.19 -6.05 -41.28
N ASN A 736 18.73 -4.85 -40.89
CA ASN A 736 18.48 -3.76 -41.84
C ASN A 736 19.45 -2.57 -41.67
N HIS A 737 20.07 -2.42 -40.50
CA HIS A 737 20.84 -1.24 -40.11
C HIS A 737 22.06 -1.60 -39.26
N SER A 738 22.83 -2.61 -39.67
CA SER A 738 23.99 -3.14 -38.92
C SER A 738 25.01 -2.06 -38.54
N SER A 739 25.10 -0.97 -39.31
CA SER A 739 25.89 0.23 -39.02
C SER A 739 25.50 0.96 -37.72
N CYS A 740 24.30 0.73 -37.17
CA CYS A 740 23.96 1.16 -35.82
C CYS A 740 24.89 0.53 -34.76
N PHE A 741 25.41 -0.67 -34.99
CA PHE A 741 26.31 -1.36 -34.08
C PHE A 741 27.80 -1.04 -34.32
N PHE A 742 28.18 -0.57 -35.51
CA PHE A 742 29.55 -0.06 -35.73
C PHE A 742 29.85 1.12 -34.80
N TYR A 743 31.11 1.20 -34.36
CA TYR A 743 31.61 2.08 -33.30
C TYR A 743 31.01 1.86 -31.90
N TYR A 744 30.00 1.01 -31.71
CA TYR A 744 29.56 0.64 -30.38
C TYR A 744 30.52 -0.39 -29.78
N ASN A 745 30.88 -0.25 -28.51
CA ASN A 745 31.58 -1.31 -27.77
C ASN A 745 30.61 -2.48 -27.53
N LEU A 746 30.39 -3.33 -28.54
CA LEU A 746 29.40 -4.42 -28.51
C LEU A 746 29.60 -5.38 -27.33
N LYS A 747 30.83 -5.43 -26.80
CA LYS A 747 31.18 -6.05 -25.52
C LYS A 747 30.21 -5.60 -24.42
N ASP A 748 30.01 -4.30 -24.25
CA ASP A 748 29.16 -3.73 -23.19
C ASP A 748 27.68 -4.06 -23.38
N LEU A 749 27.17 -4.14 -24.62
CA LEU A 749 25.79 -4.61 -24.84
C LEU A 749 25.65 -6.09 -24.51
N LEU A 750 26.67 -6.92 -24.77
CA LEU A 750 26.67 -8.31 -24.32
C LEU A 750 26.73 -8.40 -22.79
N LEU A 751 27.59 -7.62 -22.12
CA LEU A 751 27.64 -7.55 -20.65
C LEU A 751 26.27 -7.14 -20.07
N LEU A 752 25.62 -6.16 -20.69
CA LEU A 752 24.31 -5.66 -20.29
C LEU A 752 23.20 -6.69 -20.51
N ALA A 753 23.23 -7.41 -21.64
CA ALA A 753 22.30 -8.50 -21.92
C ALA A 753 22.48 -9.68 -20.96
N ILE A 754 23.73 -10.09 -20.68
CA ILE A 754 24.05 -11.18 -19.74
C ILE A 754 23.61 -10.82 -18.31
N SER A 755 23.96 -9.62 -17.85
CA SER A 755 23.64 -9.17 -16.47
C SER A 755 22.15 -8.93 -16.21
N ASN A 756 21.33 -8.83 -17.28
CA ASN A 756 19.87 -8.74 -17.20
C ASN A 756 19.16 -10.02 -17.67
N ASP A 757 19.89 -11.14 -17.83
CA ASP A 757 19.36 -12.46 -18.22
C ASP A 757 18.66 -12.52 -19.60
N ASN A 758 18.93 -11.53 -20.47
CA ASN A 758 18.28 -11.33 -21.76
C ASN A 758 18.90 -12.22 -22.86
N TYR A 759 18.77 -13.54 -22.67
CA TYR A 759 19.52 -14.58 -23.38
C TYR A 759 19.50 -14.48 -24.91
N GLN A 760 18.36 -14.16 -25.53
CA GLN A 760 18.24 -14.07 -27.00
C GLN A 760 18.96 -12.85 -27.58
N ILE A 761 19.09 -11.78 -26.81
CA ILE A 761 19.87 -10.60 -27.18
C ILE A 761 21.37 -10.87 -26.94
N ALA A 762 21.71 -11.55 -25.85
CA ALA A 762 23.07 -12.00 -25.58
C ALA A 762 23.58 -12.96 -26.68
N GLU A 763 22.75 -13.91 -27.12
CA GLU A 763 23.05 -14.82 -28.23
C GLU A 763 23.33 -14.07 -29.54
N LEU A 764 22.49 -13.09 -29.92
CA LEU A 764 22.74 -12.24 -31.09
C LEU A 764 24.05 -11.45 -31.00
N PHE A 765 24.37 -10.86 -29.85
CA PHE A 765 25.65 -10.16 -29.68
C PHE A 765 26.85 -11.10 -29.55
N PHE A 766 26.65 -12.36 -29.14
CA PHE A 766 27.73 -13.35 -29.09
C PHE A 766 28.16 -13.79 -30.50
N VAL A 767 27.27 -13.78 -31.49
CA VAL A 767 27.62 -14.01 -32.91
C VAL A 767 28.47 -12.86 -33.48
N PHE A 768 28.31 -11.63 -32.98
CA PHE A 768 29.10 -10.47 -33.40
C PHE A 768 30.43 -10.30 -32.65
N CYS A 769 30.41 -10.52 -31.33
CA CYS A 769 31.57 -10.30 -30.49
C CYS A 769 32.45 -11.54 -30.49
N ASN A 770 33.63 -11.45 -31.11
CA ASN A 770 34.71 -12.46 -31.02
C ASN A 770 35.29 -12.56 -29.58
N PHE A 771 34.46 -12.95 -28.61
CA PHE A 771 34.87 -13.20 -27.23
C PHE A 771 35.80 -14.40 -27.17
N THR A 772 37.01 -14.19 -26.67
CA THR A 772 37.82 -15.33 -26.25
C THR A 772 37.12 -16.05 -25.08
N ARG A 773 37.32 -17.38 -24.98
CA ARG A 773 36.85 -18.16 -23.82
C ARG A 773 37.38 -17.60 -22.49
N LYS A 774 38.50 -16.87 -22.50
CA LYS A 774 39.12 -16.22 -21.32
C LYS A 774 38.30 -15.01 -20.87
N GLU A 775 37.91 -14.13 -21.79
CA GLU A 775 37.05 -12.97 -21.50
C GLU A 775 35.64 -13.40 -21.10
N LEU A 776 35.06 -14.40 -21.78
CA LEU A 776 33.72 -14.88 -21.41
C LEU A 776 33.74 -15.45 -19.98
N LYS A 777 34.79 -16.20 -19.62
CA LYS A 777 35.00 -16.68 -18.24
C LYS A 777 35.28 -15.59 -17.22
N SER A 778 35.91 -14.45 -17.58
CA SER A 778 36.12 -13.37 -16.61
C SER A 778 34.84 -12.62 -16.28
N VAL A 779 33.93 -12.50 -17.26
CA VAL A 779 32.56 -11.97 -17.09
C VAL A 779 31.68 -12.93 -16.27
N ILE A 780 31.68 -14.21 -16.63
CA ILE A 780 30.81 -15.26 -16.07
C ILE A 780 31.10 -15.61 -14.59
N LYS A 781 32.13 -15.02 -13.95
CA LYS A 781 32.36 -15.19 -12.50
C LYS A 781 31.30 -14.55 -11.58
N THR A 782 30.32 -13.83 -12.13
CA THR A 782 29.20 -13.22 -11.39
C THR A 782 27.91 -14.03 -11.55
N LYS A 783 27.06 -14.07 -10.51
CA LYS A 783 25.92 -15.00 -10.42
C LYS A 783 24.72 -14.57 -11.29
N PHE A 784 24.53 -15.22 -12.44
CA PHE A 784 23.37 -15.04 -13.33
C PHE A 784 22.77 -16.40 -13.73
N SER A 785 21.44 -16.49 -13.92
CA SER A 785 20.79 -17.77 -14.24
C SER A 785 21.18 -18.29 -15.63
N LEU A 786 21.48 -17.36 -16.56
CA LEU A 786 22.11 -17.62 -17.85
C LEU A 786 23.27 -18.62 -17.78
N ILE A 787 24.07 -18.60 -16.71
CA ILE A 787 25.28 -19.42 -16.58
C ILE A 787 24.93 -20.88 -16.31
N GLU A 788 23.88 -21.14 -15.53
CA GLU A 788 23.32 -22.48 -15.35
C GLU A 788 22.71 -23.01 -16.66
N LEU A 789 22.18 -22.12 -17.50
CA LEU A 789 21.63 -22.45 -18.82
C LEU A 789 22.71 -22.69 -19.89
N ILE A 790 23.81 -21.90 -19.86
CA ILE A 790 24.99 -22.05 -20.72
C ILE A 790 25.75 -23.34 -20.39
N HIS A 791 25.89 -23.69 -19.11
CA HIS A 791 26.46 -24.98 -18.69
C HIS A 791 25.47 -26.14 -18.79
N GLY A 792 24.15 -25.88 -18.75
CA GLY A 792 23.06 -26.85 -18.78
C GLY A 792 22.75 -27.50 -20.13
N ASN A 793 23.78 -27.95 -20.86
CA ASN A 793 23.74 -28.79 -22.07
C ASN A 793 23.03 -28.25 -23.34
N LYS A 794 22.26 -27.15 -23.31
CA LYS A 794 21.50 -26.69 -24.50
C LYS A 794 22.31 -25.95 -25.58
N LEU A 795 23.50 -25.44 -25.28
CA LEU A 795 24.29 -24.61 -26.22
C LEU A 795 25.18 -25.39 -27.21
N LYS A 796 25.08 -26.73 -27.26
CA LYS A 796 25.83 -27.55 -28.24
C LYS A 796 25.55 -27.15 -29.69
N LEU A 797 24.28 -26.90 -30.06
CA LEU A 797 23.90 -26.50 -31.42
C LEU A 797 24.56 -25.19 -31.88
N GLY A 798 24.54 -24.15 -31.04
CA GLY A 798 25.14 -22.84 -31.40
C GLY A 798 26.64 -22.93 -31.66
N ILE A 799 27.35 -23.77 -30.91
CA ILE A 799 28.80 -23.97 -31.06
C ILE A 799 29.13 -24.83 -32.30
N GLU A 800 28.24 -25.70 -32.77
CA GLU A 800 28.41 -26.42 -34.03
C GLU A 800 28.07 -25.57 -35.26
N ILE A 801 27.14 -24.61 -35.13
CA ILE A 801 26.87 -23.63 -36.20
C ILE A 801 28.04 -22.65 -36.38
N ILE A 802 28.76 -22.28 -35.32
CA ILE A 802 29.98 -21.44 -35.37
C ILE A 802 31.24 -22.24 -35.81
N LYS A 803 31.09 -23.56 -36.06
CA LYS A 803 32.14 -24.45 -36.58
C LYS A 803 31.95 -24.83 -38.06
N LYS A 804 30.96 -24.24 -38.73
CA LYS A 804 30.72 -24.34 -40.18
C LYS A 804 30.82 -22.96 -40.80
#